data_AF-A0A970KLK8-F1
#
_entry.id   AF-A0A970KLK8-F1
#
_cell.length_a   1.000
_cell.length_b   1.000
_cell.length_c   1.000
_cell.angle_alpha   90.00
_cell.angle_beta   90.00
_cell.angle_gamma   90.00
#
_symmetry.space_group_name_H-M   'P 1'
#
loop_
_entity.id
_entity.type
_entity.pdbx_description
1 polymer ?
#
loop_
_entity_poly.entity_id
_entity_poly.type
_entity_poly.pdbx_seq_one_letter_code
_entity_poly.pdbx_strand_id
1 'polypeptide(L)'
;MLRKIFALMVFFIYFIPVFGVSGQARSQSDMSDITKTWVATDGLGRKVATQKEAGHKKKDKYVGIFYFLFLDTSYEGRRLNDKSFVYRASGKEGVWELLARDGIDIWAKPYFGYYENQDVWVYRKHAQMLAAAGVDFVFLDITNPNMYQPAWKTLFRVWQEIRDEGGVTPQIVFHCGDAPERMQSHMGVLWSEIYAPGKYKDLWFMWEGKPLIFGNPALISSEQKDFFTIKRSWAFNTWTEADGGVDRWSWIAEWPQVPGRNKKGEIEQVAVAAGFHASTSRGRSFVQGHQISNGKKDFGFSLEETKYGLAFKEQWERALELDPKVVMVTGWNEFTNGGSEVTSNTPSWPVADTYTTAAGDLQFGKVFVDCFNVEFSRDIEPIDGFFGDNFYYQLCHYIRLFKGMDELPLGEGSYDLGLTVDLDKWDKVQPEFRDAVNDIAHRNHRSVTGTYHYTNKTGRNDMEYAKVSKLDDKTYLFVSCVNDIVYDDGENWMNLFLDVDQNHDTGWEGYDYVINRKRDDKYVVIERFVDNKWEFEEVGKAEYKVEGNRMVICVPNNLVGLEKRDNFDFKWADNSTTEGKVMQFMDLGDVAPDSRFNFRYVKKDGNIVENEEAGGNKINYGVVGAIVIGVIALCAIAFVLLKMHKNGIALSAVILFLAIAAAVSSILIFGRKQEKESGKNVIEETDVSRRKTVTLVVREDISPSGDMEKLKETLVEFINAFKKENKGIGVRVEFVKDFPTKLSGDVVLIPADSALEYMRDTKYYGKEYGPQFADLEKHGIKGEKIVESALSLGKVGTSLQWVPFNYDRAVVMCDLNVFEELGVEVPDRSWTYEDFVKTAEALTQRKNSRSYTGVYLPYHQAFVWMQFVRGFGGEWFDKENLDLVLTKGKSFEGLSNMFLLLNGGYAQANGFNARDSWNAKCGMSFAFASQPERNGMYFLPEEEMMRNPAYYAEELAKENKLLILPLPKFPEGNVGASNTDFIHGFALVDSSKKKNLAAKVIEFSLSVEGQRILNKYYGGIPSNVDAQKEDFWKVGVFASEENAENVLLGMEHDRRDDFFDSLHDSRNLFEENIRLRTMFSGVLLRDFERLNNKGTKERVGEAVVDALKQLERQASITVRLAERR
;
A
#
# COMPACT_ATOMS: atom_id res chain seq x y z
N MET A 1 -52.46 -54.10 -26.17
CA MET A 1 -52.92 -53.37 -24.97
C MET A 1 -51.78 -52.50 -24.49
N LEU A 2 -51.59 -51.41 -25.24
CA LEU A 2 -50.31 -50.75 -25.52
C LEU A 2 -50.48 -49.21 -25.47
N ARG A 3 -51.39 -48.74 -24.60
CA ARG A 3 -51.64 -47.31 -24.30
C ARG A 3 -51.64 -47.01 -22.78
N LYS A 4 -51.12 -47.94 -21.96
CA LYS A 4 -50.90 -47.77 -20.51
C LYS A 4 -49.44 -48.03 -20.08
N ILE A 5 -48.50 -48.11 -21.02
CA ILE A 5 -47.09 -48.50 -20.78
C ILE A 5 -46.11 -47.28 -20.80
N PHE A 6 -46.56 -46.05 -21.06
CA PHE A 6 -45.65 -44.89 -21.18
C PHE A 6 -45.68 -43.88 -20.01
N ALA A 7 -46.46 -44.12 -18.95
CA ALA A 7 -46.60 -43.18 -17.81
C ALA A 7 -46.01 -43.69 -16.49
N LEU A 8 -45.24 -44.78 -16.51
CA LEU A 8 -44.71 -45.45 -15.30
C LEU A 8 -43.18 -45.63 -15.31
N MET A 9 -42.46 -44.94 -16.21
CA MET A 9 -41.02 -45.17 -16.46
C MET A 9 -40.09 -43.97 -16.20
N VAL A 10 -40.51 -42.96 -15.42
CA VAL A 10 -39.64 -41.79 -15.08
C VAL A 10 -39.61 -41.48 -13.57
N PHE A 11 -39.98 -42.42 -12.70
CA PHE A 11 -40.03 -42.16 -11.23
C PHE A 11 -39.12 -43.07 -10.37
N PHE A 12 -38.09 -43.69 -10.96
CA PHE A 12 -37.22 -44.65 -10.27
C PHE A 12 -35.72 -44.40 -10.55
N ILE A 13 -35.17 -43.27 -10.10
CA ILE A 13 -33.70 -43.09 -9.93
C ILE A 13 -33.30 -42.38 -8.61
N TYR A 14 -34.21 -41.90 -7.76
CA TYR A 14 -33.81 -41.33 -6.46
C TYR A 14 -34.51 -42.04 -5.31
N PHE A 15 -33.71 -42.49 -4.34
CA PHE A 15 -34.04 -43.13 -3.04
C PHE A 15 -34.05 -44.66 -2.96
N ILE A 16 -32.86 -45.25 -2.72
CA ILE A 16 -32.68 -46.33 -1.73
C ILE A 16 -31.36 -46.04 -0.95
N PRO A 17 -31.35 -46.20 0.39
CA PRO A 17 -30.32 -45.66 1.28
C PRO A 17 -29.13 -46.62 1.41
N VAL A 18 -27.92 -46.10 1.32
CA VAL A 18 -26.70 -46.81 1.74
C VAL A 18 -26.48 -46.51 3.21
N PHE A 19 -26.35 -47.57 4.01
CA PHE A 19 -25.95 -47.51 5.41
C PHE A 19 -24.61 -46.78 5.53
N GLY A 20 -24.67 -45.51 5.91
CA GLY A 20 -23.50 -44.72 6.30
C GLY A 20 -23.02 -45.19 7.66
N VAL A 21 -21.75 -45.59 7.71
CA VAL A 21 -20.98 -45.79 8.95
C VAL A 21 -21.16 -44.54 9.81
N SER A 22 -21.65 -44.73 11.03
CA SER A 22 -21.82 -43.67 12.01
C SER A 22 -20.45 -43.09 12.37
N GLY A 23 -20.08 -41.98 11.72
CA GLY A 23 -19.06 -41.09 12.24
C GLY A 23 -19.59 -40.50 13.55
N GLN A 24 -18.87 -40.71 14.64
CA GLN A 24 -19.12 -39.97 15.88
C GLN A 24 -19.05 -38.48 15.55
N ALA A 25 -20.14 -37.74 15.82
CA ALA A 25 -20.09 -36.28 15.82
C ALA A 25 -19.05 -35.85 16.87
N ARG A 26 -17.92 -35.29 16.41
CA ARG A 26 -16.91 -34.69 17.27
C ARG A 26 -17.49 -33.45 17.93
N SER A 27 -17.14 -33.23 19.20
CA SER A 27 -17.62 -32.08 19.95
C SER A 27 -16.91 -30.80 19.51
N GLN A 28 -17.56 -29.64 19.63
CA GLN A 28 -16.97 -28.33 19.31
C GLN A 28 -15.68 -28.03 20.13
N SER A 29 -15.49 -28.70 21.28
CA SER A 29 -14.24 -28.63 22.05
C SER A 29 -13.04 -29.33 21.40
N ASP A 30 -13.27 -30.35 20.56
CA ASP A 30 -12.21 -31.12 19.89
C ASP A 30 -11.69 -30.43 18.61
N MET A 31 -12.37 -29.39 18.10
CA MET A 31 -11.98 -28.66 16.88
C MET A 31 -11.31 -27.31 17.15
N SER A 32 -11.31 -26.84 18.40
CA SER A 32 -10.47 -25.70 18.85
C SER A 32 -8.97 -26.02 18.90
N ASP A 33 -8.57 -27.18 18.35
CA ASP A 33 -7.27 -27.84 18.49
C ASP A 33 -6.27 -27.59 17.35
N ILE A 34 -6.72 -27.08 16.20
CA ILE A 34 -5.94 -27.09 14.96
C ILE A 34 -4.69 -26.19 15.06
N THR A 35 -4.82 -24.98 15.62
CA THR A 35 -3.75 -23.96 15.59
C THR A 35 -2.94 -23.81 16.88
N LYS A 36 -3.23 -24.64 17.90
CA LYS A 36 -2.69 -24.50 19.27
C LYS A 36 -1.17 -24.51 19.36
N THR A 37 -0.53 -25.17 18.40
CA THR A 37 0.90 -25.48 18.41
C THR A 37 1.65 -24.88 17.23
N TRP A 38 0.93 -24.18 16.35
CA TRP A 38 1.54 -23.54 15.19
C TRP A 38 2.51 -22.45 15.61
N VAL A 39 3.63 -22.36 14.91
CA VAL A 39 4.65 -21.34 15.12
C VAL A 39 4.71 -20.43 13.90
N ALA A 40 5.13 -19.19 14.07
CA ALA A 40 5.21 -18.23 12.96
C ALA A 40 6.26 -17.16 13.25
N THR A 41 6.82 -16.62 12.18
CA THR A 41 7.65 -15.42 12.20
C THR A 41 7.07 -14.43 11.19
N ASP A 42 6.85 -13.18 11.59
CA ASP A 42 6.30 -12.18 10.69
C ASP A 42 7.35 -11.55 9.76
N GLY A 43 6.93 -10.66 8.85
CA GLY A 43 7.83 -10.00 7.90
C GLY A 43 8.88 -9.07 8.51
N LEU A 44 8.87 -8.86 9.83
CA LEU A 44 9.91 -8.12 10.58
C LEU A 44 10.85 -9.06 11.35
N GLY A 45 10.70 -10.38 11.23
CA GLY A 45 11.47 -11.36 11.99
C GLY A 45 10.96 -11.57 13.42
N ARG A 46 9.76 -11.08 13.77
CA ARG A 46 9.20 -11.25 15.13
C ARG A 46 8.51 -12.60 15.23
N LYS A 47 8.94 -13.42 16.18
CA LYS A 47 8.32 -14.71 16.48
C LYS A 47 7.03 -14.51 17.30
N VAL A 48 5.96 -15.21 16.95
CA VAL A 48 4.78 -15.30 17.82
C VAL A 48 5.13 -16.02 19.11
N ALA A 49 4.44 -15.67 20.21
CA ALA A 49 4.75 -16.23 21.52
C ALA A 49 4.64 -17.77 21.51
N THR A 50 5.56 -18.40 22.22
CA THR A 50 5.59 -19.84 22.50
C THR A 50 4.90 -20.15 23.83
N GLN A 51 4.64 -21.43 24.11
CA GLN A 51 4.08 -21.83 25.41
C GLN A 51 4.98 -21.42 26.59
N LYS A 52 6.31 -21.42 26.42
CA LYS A 52 7.27 -20.97 27.44
C LYS A 52 7.05 -19.51 27.85
N GLU A 53 6.63 -18.66 26.90
CA GLU A 53 6.40 -17.24 27.13
C GLU A 53 4.95 -16.95 27.56
N ALA A 54 3.98 -17.62 26.94
CA ALA A 54 2.56 -17.43 27.19
C ALA A 54 2.06 -18.10 28.49
N GLY A 55 2.76 -19.15 28.95
CA GLY A 55 2.31 -20.03 30.01
C GLY A 55 1.13 -20.92 29.58
N HIS A 56 0.62 -21.72 30.53
CA HIS A 56 -0.53 -22.59 30.28
C HIS A 56 -1.80 -21.80 29.97
N LYS A 57 -2.68 -22.41 29.18
CA LYS A 57 -4.01 -21.89 28.85
C LYS A 57 -4.77 -21.45 30.12
N LYS A 58 -5.20 -20.18 30.11
CA LYS A 58 -5.96 -19.53 31.18
C LYS A 58 -7.45 -19.71 30.93
N LYS A 59 -8.22 -19.84 32.01
CA LYS A 59 -9.69 -19.90 31.94
C LYS A 59 -10.27 -18.48 31.88
N ASP A 60 -11.45 -18.35 31.29
CA ASP A 60 -12.25 -17.12 31.27
C ASP A 60 -11.55 -15.90 30.64
N LYS A 61 -10.77 -16.12 29.59
CA LYS A 61 -10.08 -15.08 28.81
C LYS A 61 -10.60 -15.07 27.37
N TYR A 62 -11.16 -13.95 26.95
CA TYR A 62 -11.82 -13.79 25.65
C TYR A 62 -11.30 -12.57 24.90
N VAL A 63 -11.21 -12.68 23.58
CA VAL A 63 -10.81 -11.59 22.69
C VAL A 63 -11.89 -11.35 21.65
N GLY A 64 -12.37 -10.12 21.60
CA GLY A 64 -13.28 -9.64 20.57
C GLY A 64 -12.57 -8.73 19.57
N ILE A 65 -12.96 -8.72 18.30
CA ILE A 65 -12.43 -7.77 17.30
C ILE A 65 -13.56 -7.02 16.60
N PHE A 66 -13.38 -5.72 16.40
CA PHE A 66 -14.36 -4.88 15.72
C PHE A 66 -14.37 -5.21 14.23
N TYR A 67 -15.56 -5.45 13.67
CA TYR A 67 -15.69 -5.93 12.29
C TYR A 67 -16.68 -5.05 11.51
N PHE A 68 -16.20 -4.49 10.41
CA PHE A 68 -16.94 -3.50 9.63
C PHE A 68 -17.67 -4.13 8.43
N LEU A 69 -18.78 -3.50 8.03
CA LEU A 69 -19.72 -4.03 7.03
C LEU A 69 -20.00 -3.03 5.89
N PHE A 70 -19.15 -2.02 5.74
CA PHE A 70 -19.46 -0.83 4.95
C PHE A 70 -19.18 -0.96 3.45
N LEU A 71 -18.36 -1.92 3.03
CA LEU A 71 -18.01 -2.14 1.62
C LEU A 71 -19.19 -2.80 0.91
N ASP A 72 -20.19 -2.02 0.50
CA ASP A 72 -21.39 -2.52 -0.16
C ASP A 72 -21.57 -1.98 -1.60
N THR A 73 -22.59 -2.48 -2.28
CA THR A 73 -22.87 -2.18 -3.69
C THR A 73 -23.34 -0.72 -3.92
N SER A 74 -23.51 0.10 -2.88
CA SER A 74 -23.83 1.53 -3.04
C SER A 74 -22.67 2.33 -3.66
N TYR A 75 -21.49 1.73 -3.72
CA TYR A 75 -20.30 2.25 -4.38
C TYR A 75 -20.14 1.77 -5.83
N GLU A 76 -21.06 0.97 -6.37
CA GLU A 76 -21.01 0.50 -7.75
C GLU A 76 -20.94 1.67 -8.74
N GLY A 77 -20.02 1.58 -9.71
CA GLY A 77 -19.75 2.63 -10.68
C GLY A 77 -19.01 3.84 -10.13
N ARG A 78 -18.66 3.88 -8.84
CA ARG A 78 -17.80 4.94 -8.28
C ARG A 78 -16.33 4.62 -8.48
N ARG A 79 -15.53 5.67 -8.56
CA ARG A 79 -14.07 5.60 -8.67
C ARG A 79 -13.41 5.16 -7.35
N LEU A 80 -12.44 4.25 -7.42
CA LEU A 80 -11.59 3.84 -6.30
C LEU A 80 -10.48 4.87 -6.05
N ASN A 81 -10.38 5.39 -4.83
CA ASN A 81 -9.35 6.34 -4.40
C ASN A 81 -8.40 5.71 -3.37
N ASP A 82 -7.50 4.84 -3.82
CA ASP A 82 -6.49 4.20 -2.98
C ASP A 82 -5.26 5.09 -2.77
N LYS A 83 -5.12 5.64 -1.56
CA LYS A 83 -4.03 6.57 -1.22
C LYS A 83 -2.66 5.89 -1.17
N SER A 84 -2.60 4.61 -0.78
CA SER A 84 -1.36 3.84 -0.68
C SER A 84 -0.76 3.56 -2.06
N PHE A 85 -1.62 3.23 -3.03
CA PHE A 85 -1.25 3.02 -4.42
C PHE A 85 -0.79 4.34 -5.04
N VAL A 86 -1.58 5.40 -4.86
CA VAL A 86 -1.26 6.73 -5.37
C VAL A 86 0.04 7.27 -4.80
N TYR A 87 0.30 7.12 -3.50
CA TYR A 87 1.55 7.58 -2.89
C TYR A 87 2.78 6.87 -3.46
N ARG A 88 2.73 5.54 -3.63
CA ARG A 88 3.86 4.78 -4.18
C ARG A 88 4.18 5.15 -5.62
N ALA A 89 3.16 5.54 -6.39
CA ALA A 89 3.31 5.89 -7.79
C ALA A 89 3.67 7.37 -8.03
N SER A 90 3.14 8.28 -7.20
CA SER A 90 3.19 9.73 -7.48
C SER A 90 3.47 10.59 -6.24
N GLY A 91 3.94 10.00 -5.14
CA GLY A 91 4.29 10.73 -3.93
C GLY A 91 3.11 11.42 -3.24
N LYS A 92 3.43 12.41 -2.41
CA LYS A 92 2.42 13.18 -1.65
C LYS A 92 1.59 14.07 -2.57
N GLU A 93 2.13 14.49 -3.71
CA GLU A 93 1.50 15.29 -4.76
C GLU A 93 0.28 14.56 -5.32
N GLY A 94 0.48 13.31 -5.73
CA GLY A 94 -0.61 12.46 -6.23
C GLY A 94 -1.70 12.27 -5.19
N VAL A 95 -1.33 12.13 -3.90
CA VAL A 95 -2.31 12.01 -2.81
C VAL A 95 -3.13 13.30 -2.70
N TRP A 96 -2.50 14.47 -2.76
CA TRP A 96 -3.21 15.74 -2.75
C TRP A 96 -4.22 15.88 -3.89
N GLU A 97 -3.80 15.54 -5.11
CA GLU A 97 -4.69 15.54 -6.27
C GLU A 97 -5.84 14.56 -6.11
N LEU A 98 -5.59 13.39 -5.53
CA LEU A 98 -6.60 12.37 -5.26
C LEU A 98 -7.68 12.89 -4.30
N LEU A 99 -7.30 13.60 -3.23
CA LEU A 99 -8.24 14.12 -2.22
C LEU A 99 -9.25 15.12 -2.79
N ALA A 100 -8.91 15.79 -3.88
CA ALA A 100 -9.80 16.74 -4.55
C ALA A 100 -10.85 16.07 -5.44
N ARG A 101 -10.73 14.76 -5.68
CA ARG A 101 -11.64 13.98 -6.55
C ARG A 101 -12.77 13.36 -5.74
N ASP A 102 -13.90 13.08 -6.40
CA ASP A 102 -14.97 12.27 -5.82
C ASP A 102 -14.67 10.77 -6.06
N GLY A 103 -15.28 9.90 -5.25
CA GLY A 103 -15.01 8.45 -5.26
C GLY A 103 -15.16 7.83 -3.88
N ILE A 104 -14.82 6.54 -3.78
CA ILE A 104 -14.66 5.84 -2.50
C ILE A 104 -13.20 5.93 -2.06
N ASP A 105 -12.99 6.55 -0.90
CA ASP A 105 -11.67 6.74 -0.31
C ASP A 105 -11.20 5.49 0.43
N ILE A 106 -10.13 4.87 -0.09
CA ILE A 106 -9.47 3.69 0.47
C ILE A 106 -8.11 4.10 1.07
N TRP A 107 -7.82 3.70 2.31
CA TRP A 107 -6.55 4.07 2.97
C TRP A 107 -5.36 3.24 2.48
N ALA A 108 -5.56 1.96 2.16
CA ALA A 108 -4.61 1.11 1.46
C ALA A 108 -5.28 -0.06 0.76
N LYS A 109 -4.59 -0.67 -0.22
CA LYS A 109 -5.09 -1.83 -0.97
C LYS A 109 -5.22 -3.04 -0.02
N PRO A 110 -6.44 -3.59 0.18
CA PRO A 110 -6.61 -4.84 0.91
C PRO A 110 -5.83 -5.96 0.22
N TYR A 111 -5.24 -6.88 0.99
CA TYR A 111 -4.52 -8.01 0.39
C TYR A 111 -5.42 -8.85 -0.52
N PHE A 112 -6.67 -9.10 -0.10
CA PHE A 112 -7.68 -9.82 -0.88
C PHE A 112 -8.37 -8.97 -1.97
N GLY A 113 -7.83 -7.79 -2.31
CA GLY A 113 -8.41 -6.87 -3.28
C GLY A 113 -9.59 -6.05 -2.73
N TYR A 114 -10.15 -5.14 -3.53
CA TYR A 114 -11.22 -4.22 -3.11
C TYR A 114 -12.58 -4.92 -3.05
N TYR A 115 -12.71 -5.97 -2.24
CA TYR A 115 -13.91 -6.79 -2.16
C TYR A 115 -15.11 -6.03 -1.57
N GLU A 116 -16.33 -6.51 -1.86
CA GLU A 116 -17.53 -6.11 -1.11
C GLU A 116 -17.82 -7.11 0.03
N ASN A 117 -18.51 -6.64 1.07
CA ASN A 117 -18.98 -7.41 2.21
C ASN A 117 -20.13 -8.39 1.86
N GLN A 118 -20.07 -9.03 0.70
CA GLN A 118 -20.87 -10.21 0.33
C GLN A 118 -19.99 -11.28 -0.35
N ASP A 119 -18.69 -11.01 -0.51
CA ASP A 119 -17.74 -11.96 -1.05
C ASP A 119 -17.54 -13.14 -0.08
N VAL A 120 -18.19 -14.26 -0.42
CA VAL A 120 -18.18 -15.50 0.37
C VAL A 120 -16.75 -16.01 0.59
N TRP A 121 -15.89 -15.86 -0.41
CA TRP A 121 -14.51 -16.33 -0.33
C TRP A 121 -13.73 -15.54 0.74
N VAL A 122 -13.93 -14.22 0.79
CA VAL A 122 -13.31 -13.35 1.79
C VAL A 122 -13.82 -13.66 3.19
N TYR A 123 -15.14 -13.88 3.37
CA TYR A 123 -15.68 -14.27 4.68
C TYR A 123 -15.18 -15.62 5.19
N ARG A 124 -14.86 -16.56 4.29
CA ARG A 124 -14.17 -17.81 4.66
C ARG A 124 -12.74 -17.55 5.11
N LYS A 125 -11.97 -16.76 4.37
CA LYS A 125 -10.60 -16.39 4.75
C LYS A 125 -10.53 -15.59 6.06
N HIS A 126 -11.48 -14.69 6.29
CA HIS A 126 -11.58 -13.98 7.56
C HIS A 126 -11.89 -14.92 8.74
N ALA A 127 -12.79 -15.89 8.56
CA ALA A 127 -13.06 -16.88 9.60
C ALA A 127 -11.80 -17.69 9.94
N GLN A 128 -11.10 -18.19 8.92
CA GLN A 128 -9.85 -18.94 9.04
C GLN A 128 -8.80 -18.15 9.82
N MET A 129 -8.49 -16.93 9.37
CA MET A 129 -7.47 -16.07 10.00
C MET A 129 -7.83 -15.70 11.45
N LEU A 130 -9.06 -15.25 11.70
CA LEU A 130 -9.46 -14.82 13.04
C LEU A 130 -9.55 -16.01 14.02
N ALA A 131 -10.01 -17.18 13.56
CA ALA A 131 -9.99 -18.40 14.35
C ALA A 131 -8.55 -18.85 14.66
N ALA A 132 -7.66 -18.81 13.65
CA ALA A 132 -6.24 -19.17 13.82
C ALA A 132 -5.51 -18.24 14.80
N ALA A 133 -5.83 -16.93 14.78
CA ALA A 133 -5.32 -15.96 15.74
C ALA A 133 -5.83 -16.17 17.17
N GLY A 134 -6.94 -16.91 17.35
CA GLY A 134 -7.56 -17.18 18.64
C GLY A 134 -8.61 -16.15 19.07
N VAL A 135 -9.20 -15.43 18.12
CA VAL A 135 -10.31 -14.49 18.36
C VAL A 135 -11.60 -15.26 18.67
N ASP A 136 -12.26 -14.92 19.78
CA ASP A 136 -13.46 -15.63 20.25
C ASP A 136 -14.74 -15.09 19.61
N PHE A 137 -14.82 -13.78 19.37
CA PHE A 137 -15.96 -13.16 18.71
C PHE A 137 -15.59 -11.94 17.86
N VAL A 138 -16.37 -11.71 16.81
CA VAL A 138 -16.42 -10.41 16.12
C VAL A 138 -17.60 -9.60 16.67
N PHE A 139 -17.43 -8.29 16.79
CA PHE A 139 -18.56 -7.41 17.05
C PHE A 139 -18.83 -6.52 15.83
N LEU A 140 -20.03 -6.64 15.28
CA LEU A 140 -20.41 -6.03 14.00
C LEU A 140 -20.81 -4.59 14.16
N ASP A 141 -20.22 -3.70 13.37
CA ASP A 141 -20.61 -2.29 13.35
C ASP A 141 -21.97 -2.09 12.68
N ILE A 142 -22.98 -1.82 13.50
CA ILE A 142 -24.28 -1.28 13.08
C ILE A 142 -24.61 -0.06 13.95
N THR A 143 -23.63 0.80 14.22
CA THR A 143 -23.80 2.00 15.06
C THR A 143 -24.53 3.14 14.32
N ASN A 144 -24.59 3.05 12.99
CA ASN A 144 -25.20 4.01 12.05
C ASN A 144 -26.65 3.66 11.68
N PRO A 145 -27.42 4.52 10.97
CA PRO A 145 -28.77 4.19 10.52
C PRO A 145 -28.87 2.99 9.57
N ASN A 146 -27.83 2.76 8.77
CA ASN A 146 -27.74 1.58 7.94
C ASN A 146 -27.27 0.40 8.79
N MET A 147 -27.99 -0.72 8.71
CA MET A 147 -27.66 -1.96 9.41
C MET A 147 -26.87 -2.94 8.52
N TYR A 148 -26.61 -2.62 7.25
CA TYR A 148 -25.85 -3.45 6.31
C TYR A 148 -26.36 -4.90 6.25
N GLN A 149 -27.69 -5.05 6.18
CA GLN A 149 -28.36 -6.36 6.27
C GLN A 149 -27.85 -7.41 5.26
N PRO A 150 -27.64 -7.08 3.97
CA PRO A 150 -27.08 -8.05 3.03
C PRO A 150 -25.71 -8.61 3.48
N ALA A 151 -24.87 -7.74 4.06
CA ALA A 151 -23.54 -8.10 4.50
C ALA A 151 -23.56 -9.07 5.68
N TRP A 152 -24.18 -8.69 6.80
CA TRP A 152 -24.20 -9.59 7.95
C TRP A 152 -25.07 -10.83 7.70
N LYS A 153 -26.13 -10.78 6.88
CA LYS A 153 -26.87 -12.01 6.51
C LYS A 153 -25.99 -13.00 5.77
N THR A 154 -25.14 -12.49 4.86
CA THR A 154 -24.17 -13.31 4.15
C THR A 154 -23.11 -13.87 5.10
N LEU A 155 -22.59 -13.03 6.01
CA LEU A 155 -21.64 -13.48 7.04
C LEU A 155 -22.20 -14.62 7.90
N PHE A 156 -23.41 -14.45 8.46
CA PHE A 156 -24.07 -15.47 9.29
C PHE A 156 -24.30 -16.77 8.52
N ARG A 157 -24.75 -16.68 7.25
CA ARG A 157 -24.95 -17.86 6.40
C ARG A 157 -23.62 -18.58 6.16
N VAL A 158 -22.58 -17.88 5.70
CA VAL A 158 -21.28 -18.47 5.37
C VAL A 158 -20.61 -19.05 6.61
N TRP A 159 -20.66 -18.37 7.75
CA TRP A 159 -20.05 -18.87 8.98
C TRP A 159 -20.81 -20.05 9.59
N GLN A 160 -22.13 -20.14 9.37
CA GLN A 160 -22.89 -21.34 9.67
C GLN A 160 -22.46 -22.50 8.76
N GLU A 161 -22.34 -22.25 7.44
CA GLU A 161 -21.87 -23.26 6.48
C GLU A 161 -20.50 -23.81 6.86
N ILE A 162 -19.54 -22.94 7.24
CA ILE A 162 -18.22 -23.37 7.75
C ILE A 162 -18.36 -24.33 8.93
N ARG A 163 -19.23 -24.01 9.91
CA ARG A 163 -19.41 -24.87 11.10
C ARG A 163 -20.12 -26.16 10.79
N ASP A 164 -21.11 -26.13 9.90
CA ASP A 164 -21.84 -27.32 9.44
C ASP A 164 -20.91 -28.27 8.66
N GLU A 165 -19.90 -27.74 7.98
CA GLU A 165 -18.82 -28.47 7.31
C GLU A 165 -17.72 -28.97 8.28
N GLY A 166 -17.80 -28.66 9.57
CA GLY A 166 -16.81 -29.06 10.58
C GLY A 166 -15.66 -28.06 10.77
N GLY A 167 -15.76 -26.85 10.23
CA GLY A 167 -14.82 -25.76 10.48
C GLY A 167 -15.11 -24.97 11.77
N VAL A 168 -14.28 -23.97 12.03
CA VAL A 168 -14.40 -23.08 13.20
C VAL A 168 -14.49 -21.63 12.74
N THR A 169 -15.34 -20.86 13.43
CA THR A 169 -15.44 -19.41 13.23
C THR A 169 -15.52 -18.73 14.59
N PRO A 170 -15.09 -17.46 14.70
CA PRO A 170 -15.49 -16.63 15.83
C PRO A 170 -17.03 -16.59 15.98
N GLN A 171 -17.49 -16.32 17.18
CA GLN A 171 -18.90 -15.98 17.44
C GLN A 171 -19.19 -14.52 17.07
N ILE A 172 -20.45 -14.11 17.12
CA ILE A 172 -20.91 -12.81 16.64
C ILE A 172 -21.65 -12.05 17.74
N VAL A 173 -21.35 -10.77 17.84
CA VAL A 173 -22.03 -9.77 18.69
C VAL A 173 -22.46 -8.59 17.81
N PHE A 174 -23.66 -8.04 18.01
CA PHE A 174 -24.06 -6.80 17.31
C PHE A 174 -23.72 -5.57 18.15
N HIS A 175 -23.18 -4.52 17.52
CA HIS A 175 -22.93 -3.23 18.16
C HIS A 175 -23.84 -2.11 17.62
N CYS A 176 -24.83 -1.73 18.42
CA CYS A 176 -25.84 -0.72 18.08
C CYS A 176 -25.50 0.72 18.48
N GLY A 177 -24.26 1.01 18.91
CA GLY A 177 -23.87 2.31 19.48
C GLY A 177 -24.46 2.58 20.89
N ASP A 178 -24.34 3.81 21.41
CA ASP A 178 -24.84 4.17 22.76
C ASP A 178 -26.11 5.05 22.76
N ALA A 179 -26.72 5.26 21.59
CA ALA A 179 -27.98 5.99 21.45
C ALA A 179 -29.19 5.06 21.69
N PRO A 180 -30.14 5.41 22.58
CA PRO A 180 -31.24 4.52 22.93
C PRO A 180 -32.24 4.32 21.78
N GLU A 181 -32.49 5.34 20.95
CA GLU A 181 -33.38 5.24 19.79
C GLU A 181 -32.78 4.35 18.69
N ARG A 182 -31.44 4.39 18.53
CA ARG A 182 -30.70 3.54 17.61
C ARG A 182 -30.88 2.07 17.98
N MET A 183 -30.64 1.72 19.25
CA MET A 183 -30.81 0.35 19.73
C MET A 183 -32.25 -0.13 19.58
N GLN A 184 -33.25 0.70 19.92
CA GLN A 184 -34.66 0.34 19.77
C GLN A 184 -35.01 -0.01 18.32
N SER A 185 -34.59 0.83 17.36
CA SER A 185 -34.82 0.61 15.94
C SER A 185 -34.18 -0.69 15.45
N HIS A 186 -32.88 -0.89 15.75
CA HIS A 186 -32.15 -2.07 15.30
C HIS A 186 -32.67 -3.35 15.94
N MET A 187 -33.05 -3.28 17.22
CA MET A 187 -33.61 -4.42 17.94
C MET A 187 -34.89 -4.93 17.29
N GLY A 188 -35.73 -4.09 16.68
CA GLY A 188 -36.92 -4.55 15.95
C GLY A 188 -36.59 -5.55 14.84
N VAL A 189 -35.53 -5.26 14.07
CA VAL A 189 -35.05 -6.15 13.00
C VAL A 189 -34.33 -7.37 13.57
N LEU A 190 -33.34 -7.16 14.45
CA LEU A 190 -32.54 -8.25 15.01
C LEU A 190 -33.40 -9.27 15.78
N TRP A 191 -34.38 -8.78 16.54
CA TRP A 191 -35.29 -9.62 17.31
C TRP A 191 -36.14 -10.49 16.40
N SER A 192 -36.76 -9.90 15.38
CA SER A 192 -37.67 -10.62 14.47
C SER A 192 -36.95 -11.59 13.54
N GLU A 193 -35.72 -11.27 13.11
CA GLU A 193 -35.01 -12.08 12.12
C GLU A 193 -34.07 -13.14 12.73
N ILE A 194 -33.44 -12.85 13.87
CA ILE A 194 -32.41 -13.71 14.47
C ILE A 194 -32.87 -14.27 15.81
N TYR A 195 -33.13 -13.41 16.79
CA TYR A 195 -33.16 -13.82 18.19
C TYR A 195 -34.46 -14.51 18.60
N ALA A 196 -35.63 -13.94 18.29
CA ALA A 196 -36.91 -14.56 18.63
C ALA A 196 -37.15 -15.90 17.91
N PRO A 197 -36.80 -16.05 16.61
CA PRO A 197 -36.86 -17.35 15.94
C PRO A 197 -35.76 -18.33 16.40
N GLY A 198 -34.71 -17.86 17.06
CA GLY A 198 -33.60 -18.69 17.47
C GLY A 198 -32.69 -19.15 16.32
N LYS A 199 -32.49 -18.32 15.30
CA LYS A 199 -31.59 -18.64 14.18
C LYS A 199 -30.13 -18.43 14.56
N TYR A 200 -29.24 -19.32 14.07
CA TYR A 200 -27.79 -19.20 14.24
C TYR A 200 -27.31 -19.19 15.70
N LYS A 201 -27.96 -19.96 16.59
CA LYS A 201 -27.70 -19.93 18.04
C LYS A 201 -26.25 -20.22 18.43
N ASP A 202 -25.60 -21.11 17.70
CA ASP A 202 -24.20 -21.46 17.86
C ASP A 202 -23.28 -20.27 17.54
N LEU A 203 -23.65 -19.43 16.58
CA LEU A 203 -22.90 -18.21 16.24
C LEU A 203 -23.04 -17.10 17.28
N TRP A 204 -23.98 -17.17 18.24
CA TRP A 204 -24.15 -16.12 19.24
C TRP A 204 -23.08 -16.20 20.33
N PHE A 205 -22.36 -15.11 20.59
CA PHE A 205 -21.45 -15.07 21.74
C PHE A 205 -22.25 -14.95 23.05
N MET A 206 -22.02 -15.90 23.96
CA MET A 206 -22.76 -16.00 25.22
C MET A 206 -21.94 -15.41 26.37
N TRP A 207 -22.50 -14.43 27.08
CA TRP A 207 -21.91 -13.82 28.28
C TRP A 207 -22.87 -13.90 29.46
N GLU A 208 -22.41 -14.43 30.59
CA GLU A 208 -23.24 -14.65 31.79
C GLU A 208 -24.50 -15.49 31.50
N GLY A 209 -24.39 -16.46 30.59
CA GLY A 209 -25.48 -17.38 30.22
C GLY A 209 -26.50 -16.82 29.22
N LYS A 210 -26.31 -15.60 28.71
CA LYS A 210 -27.20 -14.96 27.73
C LYS A 210 -26.43 -14.44 26.52
N PRO A 211 -27.07 -14.25 25.36
CA PRO A 211 -26.40 -13.63 24.21
C PRO A 211 -25.93 -12.21 24.57
N LEU A 212 -24.71 -11.86 24.18
CA LEU A 212 -24.14 -10.53 24.39
C LEU A 212 -24.59 -9.58 23.26
N ILE A 213 -24.96 -8.36 23.62
CA ILE A 213 -25.20 -7.28 22.66
C ILE A 213 -24.68 -5.95 23.20
N PHE A 214 -24.16 -5.09 22.31
CA PHE A 214 -23.71 -3.76 22.69
C PHE A 214 -24.73 -2.70 22.31
N GLY A 215 -25.22 -1.94 23.29
CA GLY A 215 -26.29 -0.96 23.06
C GLY A 215 -26.76 -0.24 24.32
N ASN A 216 -27.53 0.84 24.13
CA ASN A 216 -28.21 1.54 25.21
C ASN A 216 -29.65 1.01 25.40
N PRO A 217 -29.94 0.29 26.51
CA PRO A 217 -31.18 -0.46 26.65
C PRO A 217 -32.38 0.39 27.07
N ALA A 218 -32.28 1.72 27.17
CA ALA A 218 -33.33 2.54 27.79
C ALA A 218 -34.73 2.33 27.17
N LEU A 219 -34.81 2.10 25.85
CA LEU A 219 -36.05 2.07 25.08
C LEU A 219 -36.48 0.69 24.56
N ILE A 220 -35.74 -0.38 24.84
CA ILE A 220 -36.13 -1.76 24.48
C ILE A 220 -37.05 -2.39 25.55
N SER A 221 -37.84 -3.40 25.17
CA SER A 221 -38.81 -4.07 26.05
C SER A 221 -38.14 -4.85 27.18
N SER A 222 -38.90 -5.16 28.25
CA SER A 222 -38.40 -5.98 29.36
C SER A 222 -38.01 -7.39 28.91
N GLU A 223 -38.79 -8.01 28.00
CA GLU A 223 -38.47 -9.31 27.41
C GLU A 223 -37.09 -9.30 26.73
N GLN A 224 -36.81 -8.28 25.93
CA GLN A 224 -35.51 -8.12 25.28
C GLN A 224 -34.39 -7.87 26.30
N LYS A 225 -34.62 -7.04 27.32
CA LYS A 225 -33.66 -6.81 28.41
C LYS A 225 -33.32 -8.10 29.17
N ASP A 226 -34.32 -8.94 29.40
CA ASP A 226 -34.15 -10.21 30.11
C ASP A 226 -33.49 -11.28 29.23
N PHE A 227 -33.63 -11.20 27.90
CA PHE A 227 -33.01 -12.13 26.97
C PHE A 227 -31.49 -11.92 26.82
N PHE A 228 -31.01 -10.68 26.81
CA PHE A 228 -29.60 -10.36 26.57
C PHE A 228 -28.79 -10.09 27.84
N THR A 229 -27.48 -10.30 27.75
CA THR A 229 -26.52 -9.52 28.54
C THR A 229 -26.13 -8.29 27.72
N ILE A 230 -26.37 -7.09 28.27
CA ILE A 230 -26.21 -5.82 27.54
C ILE A 230 -25.07 -5.04 28.15
N LYS A 231 -24.10 -4.63 27.32
CA LYS A 231 -23.06 -3.67 27.70
C LYS A 231 -23.22 -2.40 26.87
N ARG A 232 -23.10 -1.24 27.51
CA ARG A 232 -23.06 0.03 26.80
C ARG A 232 -21.65 0.21 26.22
N SER A 233 -21.55 0.56 24.94
CA SER A 233 -20.26 0.67 24.24
C SER A 233 -20.21 1.95 23.42
N TRP A 234 -19.09 2.66 23.49
CA TRP A 234 -18.82 3.85 22.69
C TRP A 234 -17.31 4.09 22.53
N ALA A 235 -16.97 5.04 21.63
CA ALA A 235 -15.63 5.47 21.35
C ALA A 235 -15.04 6.26 22.50
N PHE A 236 -13.80 5.95 22.89
CA PHE A 236 -13.08 6.57 23.99
C PHE A 236 -13.83 6.45 25.34
N ASN A 237 -13.10 6.55 26.45
CA ASN A 237 -13.70 6.48 27.78
C ASN A 237 -14.41 7.81 28.09
N THR A 238 -15.55 8.04 27.45
CA THR A 238 -16.43 9.22 27.65
C THR A 238 -17.16 9.18 29.00
N TRP A 239 -17.10 8.04 29.68
CA TRP A 239 -17.50 7.87 31.08
C TRP A 239 -16.36 8.27 32.02
N THR A 240 -16.69 9.10 33.00
CA THR A 240 -15.73 9.62 33.99
C THR A 240 -15.51 8.61 35.12
N GLU A 241 -14.40 8.71 35.87
CA GLU A 241 -14.19 7.91 37.10
C GLU A 241 -15.37 7.96 38.10
N ALA A 242 -16.25 8.97 37.98
CA ALA A 242 -17.42 9.14 38.84
C ALA A 242 -18.56 8.13 38.61
N ASP A 243 -18.67 7.49 37.43
CA ASP A 243 -19.70 6.46 37.16
C ASP A 243 -19.18 5.02 37.27
N GLY A 244 -17.86 4.86 37.46
CA GLY A 244 -17.19 3.60 37.71
C GLY A 244 -17.09 2.64 36.52
N GLY A 245 -17.51 3.01 35.31
CA GLY A 245 -17.39 2.13 34.12
C GLY A 245 -18.19 0.82 34.21
N VAL A 246 -19.22 0.76 35.07
CA VAL A 246 -20.03 -0.45 35.29
C VAL A 246 -20.92 -0.74 34.07
N ASP A 247 -20.88 -1.97 33.57
CA ASP A 247 -21.58 -2.43 32.36
C ASP A 247 -21.22 -1.62 31.10
N ARG A 248 -19.99 -1.10 31.04
CA ARG A 248 -19.43 -0.29 29.95
C ARG A 248 -18.23 -0.96 29.32
N TRP A 249 -18.26 -1.24 28.02
CA TRP A 249 -17.12 -1.77 27.28
C TRP A 249 -16.79 -0.81 26.13
N SER A 250 -15.67 -0.09 26.18
CA SER A 250 -15.26 0.77 25.06
C SER A 250 -14.63 -0.09 23.95
N TRP A 251 -14.83 0.32 22.70
CA TRP A 251 -14.21 -0.32 21.54
C TRP A 251 -12.86 0.30 21.14
N ILE A 252 -12.55 1.48 21.68
CA ILE A 252 -11.24 2.16 21.55
C ILE A 252 -10.96 3.00 22.80
N ALA A 253 -9.70 3.04 23.24
CA ALA A 253 -9.24 3.87 24.35
C ALA A 253 -7.76 4.25 24.16
N GLU A 254 -7.37 5.43 24.62
CA GLU A 254 -5.97 5.86 24.61
C GLU A 254 -5.25 5.37 25.87
N TRP A 255 -3.92 5.25 25.77
CA TRP A 255 -3.10 4.88 26.91
C TRP A 255 -3.01 6.02 27.94
N PRO A 256 -3.09 5.74 29.26
CA PRO A 256 -3.44 4.44 29.84
C PRO A 256 -4.95 4.16 29.73
N GLN A 257 -5.33 2.97 29.26
CA GLN A 257 -6.74 2.62 29.06
C GLN A 257 -7.49 2.52 30.40
N VAL A 258 -8.68 3.12 30.46
CA VAL A 258 -9.64 2.93 31.56
C VAL A 258 -10.44 1.64 31.29
N PRO A 259 -10.44 0.66 32.21
CA PRO A 259 -11.16 -0.59 32.01
C PRO A 259 -12.68 -0.44 32.21
N GLY A 260 -13.44 -1.24 31.47
CA GLY A 260 -14.83 -1.56 31.77
C GLY A 260 -14.95 -2.48 32.99
N ARG A 261 -16.03 -2.31 33.77
CA ARG A 261 -16.26 -3.07 35.01
C ARG A 261 -17.59 -3.81 34.99
N ASN A 262 -17.65 -4.93 35.70
CA ASN A 262 -18.92 -5.60 35.97
C ASN A 262 -19.68 -4.92 37.13
N LYS A 263 -20.89 -5.41 37.43
CA LYS A 263 -21.73 -4.89 38.55
C LYS A 263 -21.10 -4.99 39.94
N LYS A 264 -20.06 -5.81 40.12
CA LYS A 264 -19.30 -5.93 41.37
C LYS A 264 -18.14 -4.93 41.44
N GLY A 265 -17.89 -4.17 40.38
CA GLY A 265 -16.75 -3.25 40.27
C GLY A 265 -15.44 -3.94 39.90
N GLU A 266 -15.46 -5.21 39.50
CA GLU A 266 -14.26 -5.94 39.03
C GLU A 266 -13.95 -5.52 37.59
N ILE A 267 -12.66 -5.47 37.23
CA ILE A 267 -12.23 -5.24 35.85
C ILE A 267 -12.76 -6.38 34.98
N GLU A 268 -13.49 -6.02 33.93
CA GLU A 268 -14.15 -6.96 33.04
C GLU A 268 -13.57 -6.87 31.62
N GLN A 269 -13.39 -5.65 31.10
CA GLN A 269 -12.98 -5.42 29.72
C GLN A 269 -11.93 -4.30 29.57
N VAL A 270 -11.04 -4.45 28.59
CA VAL A 270 -10.10 -3.40 28.15
C VAL A 270 -10.08 -3.32 26.61
N ALA A 271 -10.07 -2.09 26.07
CA ALA A 271 -9.89 -1.85 24.65
C ALA A 271 -8.40 -1.81 24.25
N VAL A 272 -8.09 -2.28 23.05
CA VAL A 272 -6.74 -2.27 22.48
C VAL A 272 -6.81 -1.76 21.04
N ALA A 273 -6.11 -0.67 20.76
CA ALA A 273 -6.08 -0.02 19.46
C ALA A 273 -4.71 -0.18 18.78
N ALA A 274 -4.69 -0.48 17.48
CA ALA A 274 -3.44 -0.47 16.71
C ALA A 274 -3.05 0.92 16.21
N GLY A 275 -4.03 1.82 16.11
CA GLY A 275 -3.95 3.23 15.78
C GLY A 275 -5.28 3.89 16.16
N PHE A 276 -5.42 5.21 15.94
CA PHE A 276 -6.60 5.96 16.39
C PHE A 276 -7.32 6.64 15.20
N HIS A 277 -7.73 7.90 15.37
CA HIS A 277 -8.50 8.64 14.38
C HIS A 277 -7.60 9.56 13.55
N ALA A 278 -7.72 9.48 12.23
CA ALA A 278 -7.04 10.37 11.31
C ALA A 278 -7.35 11.86 11.56
N SER A 279 -8.59 12.17 11.97
CA SER A 279 -9.01 13.55 12.31
C SER A 279 -8.40 14.09 13.60
N THR A 280 -7.64 13.25 14.33
CA THR A 280 -6.87 13.66 15.52
C THR A 280 -5.36 13.62 15.27
N SER A 281 -4.94 13.22 14.06
CA SER A 281 -3.53 12.94 13.72
C SER A 281 -2.86 11.99 14.71
N ARG A 282 -3.59 10.96 15.16
CA ARG A 282 -3.08 9.91 16.05
C ARG A 282 -3.14 8.57 15.33
N GLY A 283 -1.98 8.03 15.03
CA GLY A 283 -1.78 6.83 14.22
C GLY A 283 -1.16 5.68 14.99
N ARG A 284 -0.53 4.76 14.26
CA ARG A 284 0.09 3.53 14.80
C ARG A 284 1.38 3.78 15.57
N SER A 285 1.99 4.95 15.39
CA SER A 285 3.16 5.40 16.13
C SER A 285 2.81 6.31 17.33
N PHE A 286 1.53 6.55 17.61
CA PHE A 286 1.11 7.33 18.78
C PHE A 286 1.36 6.54 20.08
N VAL A 287 2.39 6.92 20.83
CA VAL A 287 2.78 6.28 22.09
C VAL A 287 3.05 7.33 23.17
N GLN A 288 2.73 7.01 24.42
CA GLN A 288 2.97 7.90 25.57
C GLN A 288 2.42 9.33 25.35
N GLY A 289 1.28 9.45 24.67
CA GLY A 289 0.63 10.73 24.39
C GLY A 289 1.25 11.55 23.25
N HIS A 290 2.20 10.99 22.48
CA HIS A 290 2.93 11.70 21.42
C HIS A 290 2.86 10.93 20.09
N GLN A 291 2.50 11.64 19.02
CA GLN A 291 2.57 11.15 17.64
C GLN A 291 4.00 11.34 17.11
N ILE A 292 4.59 10.30 16.50
CA ILE A 292 5.88 10.45 15.82
C ILE A 292 5.66 11.17 14.49
N SER A 293 6.53 12.14 14.18
CA SER A 293 6.51 12.89 12.93
C SER A 293 7.94 13.07 12.41
N ASN A 294 8.12 12.94 11.10
CA ASN A 294 9.38 13.21 10.41
C ASN A 294 9.43 14.63 9.79
N GLY A 295 8.38 15.43 9.98
CA GLY A 295 8.28 16.81 9.49
C GLY A 295 8.07 16.97 7.98
N LYS A 296 7.94 15.88 7.22
CA LYS A 296 7.81 15.92 5.75
C LYS A 296 6.42 16.31 5.24
N LYS A 297 5.40 16.29 6.12
CA LYS A 297 3.98 16.53 5.78
C LYS A 297 3.49 15.70 4.59
N ASP A 298 3.97 14.46 4.49
CA ASP A 298 3.63 13.51 3.44
C ASP A 298 2.57 12.52 3.93
N PHE A 299 1.66 13.00 4.79
CA PHE A 299 0.66 12.19 5.47
C PHE A 299 1.21 11.06 6.34
N GLY A 300 2.52 11.02 6.62
CA GLY A 300 3.14 9.94 7.40
C GLY A 300 3.44 8.67 6.59
N PHE A 301 3.33 8.70 5.27
CA PHE A 301 3.63 7.53 4.42
C PHE A 301 5.10 7.11 4.48
N SER A 302 6.04 8.07 4.60
CA SER A 302 7.48 7.77 4.74
C SER A 302 7.94 7.49 6.18
N LEU A 303 7.02 7.38 7.13
CA LEU A 303 7.37 7.09 8.52
C LEU A 303 7.79 5.61 8.67
N GLU A 304 9.06 5.37 8.99
CA GLU A 304 9.61 4.01 9.11
C GLU A 304 9.09 3.26 10.33
N GLU A 305 8.62 3.99 11.33
CA GLU A 305 8.10 3.46 12.59
C GLU A 305 6.74 2.78 12.44
N THR A 306 5.96 3.18 11.43
CA THR A 306 4.59 2.70 11.16
C THR A 306 4.48 1.18 11.22
N LYS A 307 5.43 0.46 10.62
CA LYS A 307 5.41 -1.01 10.50
C LYS A 307 5.58 -1.76 11.83
N TYR A 308 6.12 -1.12 12.86
CA TYR A 308 6.41 -1.80 14.14
C TYR A 308 5.19 -1.93 15.07
N GLY A 309 4.11 -1.18 14.81
CA GLY A 309 2.89 -1.22 15.62
C GLY A 309 3.14 -0.84 17.08
N LEU A 310 3.78 0.32 17.31
CA LEU A 310 4.19 0.78 18.64
C LEU A 310 3.00 1.06 19.55
N ALA A 311 1.97 1.75 19.03
CA ALA A 311 0.73 1.98 19.76
C ALA A 311 0.05 0.66 20.13
N PHE A 312 0.00 -0.29 19.19
CA PHE A 312 -0.60 -1.60 19.42
C PHE A 312 0.09 -2.36 20.56
N LYS A 313 1.43 -2.34 20.56
CA LYS A 313 2.25 -2.90 21.64
C LYS A 313 1.94 -2.25 22.99
N GLU A 314 1.99 -0.93 23.09
CA GLU A 314 1.72 -0.21 24.35
C GLU A 314 0.32 -0.53 24.90
N GLN A 315 -0.68 -0.59 24.02
CA GLN A 315 -2.05 -0.93 24.37
C GLN A 315 -2.17 -2.37 24.90
N TRP A 316 -1.54 -3.34 24.24
CA TRP A 316 -1.54 -4.74 24.67
C TRP A 316 -0.78 -4.97 25.98
N GLU A 317 0.41 -4.37 26.13
CA GLU A 317 1.19 -4.49 27.37
C GLU A 317 0.37 -3.98 28.57
N ARG A 318 -0.37 -2.88 28.39
CA ARG A 318 -1.29 -2.39 29.42
C ARG A 318 -2.47 -3.33 29.66
N ALA A 319 -3.03 -3.95 28.62
CA ALA A 319 -4.11 -4.93 28.79
C ALA A 319 -3.63 -6.18 29.56
N LEU A 320 -2.39 -6.64 29.32
CA LEU A 320 -1.78 -7.74 30.07
C LEU A 320 -1.54 -7.38 31.54
N GLU A 321 -1.15 -6.14 31.85
CA GLU A 321 -1.02 -5.66 33.24
C GLU A 321 -2.35 -5.62 33.99
N LEU A 322 -3.43 -5.20 33.31
CA LEU A 322 -4.76 -5.09 33.90
C LEU A 322 -5.45 -6.45 34.08
N ASP A 323 -5.02 -7.46 33.31
CA ASP A 323 -5.53 -8.83 33.29
C ASP A 323 -7.08 -8.94 33.23
N PRO A 324 -7.76 -8.28 32.28
CA PRO A 324 -9.23 -8.32 32.18
C PRO A 324 -9.73 -9.72 31.78
N LYS A 325 -11.04 -9.95 31.84
CA LYS A 325 -11.65 -11.15 31.25
C LYS A 325 -11.77 -11.02 29.73
N VAL A 326 -12.01 -9.82 29.24
CA VAL A 326 -12.23 -9.53 27.82
C VAL A 326 -11.27 -8.46 27.33
N VAL A 327 -10.63 -8.70 26.19
CA VAL A 327 -9.96 -7.66 25.41
C VAL A 327 -10.75 -7.40 24.13
N MET A 328 -11.00 -6.14 23.78
CA MET A 328 -11.62 -5.77 22.50
C MET A 328 -10.62 -5.02 21.62
N VAL A 329 -10.36 -5.55 20.43
CA VAL A 329 -9.42 -4.99 19.44
C VAL A 329 -10.17 -4.11 18.44
N THR A 330 -9.64 -2.92 18.16
CA THR A 330 -10.38 -1.83 17.50
C THR A 330 -10.72 -2.02 16.01
N GLY A 331 -10.10 -2.90 15.22
CA GLY A 331 -10.59 -3.00 13.84
C GLY A 331 -10.02 -4.09 12.95
N TRP A 332 -10.91 -4.68 12.16
CA TRP A 332 -10.64 -5.57 11.05
C TRP A 332 -11.54 -5.19 9.87
N ASN A 333 -10.99 -5.02 8.67
CA ASN A 333 -11.70 -4.73 7.42
C ASN A 333 -12.35 -3.33 7.36
N GLU A 334 -11.65 -2.31 7.84
CA GLU A 334 -12.06 -0.91 7.74
C GLU A 334 -11.27 -0.18 6.65
N PHE A 335 -11.41 -0.62 5.40
CA PHE A 335 -10.64 -0.04 4.29
C PHE A 335 -11.10 1.34 3.84
N THR A 336 -12.31 1.75 4.19
CA THR A 336 -12.88 3.04 3.79
C THR A 336 -12.73 4.10 4.85
N ASN A 337 -12.60 5.37 4.42
CA ASN A 337 -12.22 6.46 5.30
C ASN A 337 -13.38 7.44 5.64
N GLY A 338 -14.58 7.19 5.11
CA GLY A 338 -15.77 8.01 5.38
C GLY A 338 -15.66 9.49 4.99
N GLY A 339 -14.84 9.81 3.98
CA GLY A 339 -14.55 11.19 3.56
C GLY A 339 -15.81 12.04 3.37
N SER A 340 -15.96 13.08 4.19
CA SER A 340 -17.18 13.90 4.25
C SER A 340 -16.88 15.38 4.01
N GLU A 341 -17.78 16.09 3.32
CA GLU A 341 -17.64 17.53 3.08
C GLU A 341 -17.73 18.32 4.40
N VAL A 342 -16.85 19.31 4.55
CA VAL A 342 -16.76 20.20 5.71
C VAL A 342 -17.77 21.32 5.55
N THR A 343 -18.69 21.44 6.50
CA THR A 343 -19.70 22.51 6.56
C THR A 343 -19.27 23.62 7.51
N SER A 344 -19.97 24.76 7.51
CA SER A 344 -19.73 25.84 8.49
C SER A 344 -19.92 25.42 9.94
N ASN A 345 -20.61 24.30 10.19
CA ASN A 345 -20.85 23.74 11.52
C ASN A 345 -19.88 22.60 11.86
N THR A 346 -19.04 22.17 10.91
CA THR A 346 -18.03 21.14 11.12
C THR A 346 -16.82 21.78 11.80
N PRO A 347 -16.34 21.27 12.96
CA PRO A 347 -15.12 21.77 13.57
C PRO A 347 -13.92 21.67 12.61
N SER A 348 -12.92 22.54 12.80
CA SER A 348 -11.63 22.38 12.14
C SER A 348 -10.89 21.20 12.77
N TRP A 349 -10.59 20.19 11.97
CA TRP A 349 -9.88 18.99 12.38
C TRP A 349 -8.52 18.92 11.70
N PRO A 350 -7.44 18.57 12.42
CA PRO A 350 -6.22 18.15 11.76
C PRO A 350 -6.47 16.83 11.02
N VAL A 351 -5.76 16.58 9.93
CA VAL A 351 -5.83 15.34 9.17
C VAL A 351 -4.42 14.84 8.88
N ALA A 352 -4.13 13.63 9.36
CA ALA A 352 -2.91 12.88 9.07
C ALA A 352 -1.61 13.69 9.24
N ASP A 353 -1.52 14.47 10.32
CA ASP A 353 -0.40 15.37 10.64
C ASP A 353 0.02 16.32 9.51
N THR A 354 -0.89 16.65 8.60
CA THR A 354 -0.56 17.32 7.34
C THR A 354 -1.33 18.63 7.15
N TYR A 355 -2.64 18.63 7.33
CA TYR A 355 -3.47 19.83 7.12
C TYR A 355 -4.61 19.95 8.12
N THR A 356 -5.28 21.10 8.11
CA THR A 356 -6.49 21.34 8.91
C THR A 356 -7.65 21.64 7.98
N THR A 357 -8.81 21.04 8.28
CA THR A 357 -10.00 21.21 7.46
C THR A 357 -10.55 22.64 7.50
N ALA A 358 -11.04 23.10 6.36
CA ALA A 358 -11.61 24.44 6.20
C ALA A 358 -12.90 24.39 5.35
N ALA A 359 -14.00 24.90 5.92
CA ALA A 359 -15.29 24.93 5.25
C ALA A 359 -15.23 25.78 3.98
N GLY A 360 -15.69 25.21 2.87
CA GLY A 360 -15.71 25.89 1.56
C GLY A 360 -14.35 26.03 0.88
N ASP A 361 -13.25 25.52 1.46
CA ASP A 361 -11.95 25.43 0.78
C ASP A 361 -11.96 24.25 -0.21
N LEU A 362 -11.46 24.47 -1.44
CA LEU A 362 -11.49 23.46 -2.49
C LEU A 362 -10.55 22.26 -2.24
N GLN A 363 -9.46 22.46 -1.48
CA GLN A 363 -8.48 21.41 -1.17
C GLN A 363 -8.69 20.85 0.25
N PHE A 364 -9.03 21.70 1.21
CA PHE A 364 -9.17 21.30 2.63
C PHE A 364 -10.62 21.11 3.07
N GLY A 365 -11.54 20.97 2.10
CA GLY A 365 -12.98 20.85 2.32
C GLY A 365 -13.48 19.44 2.63
N LYS A 366 -12.60 18.44 2.79
CA LYS A 366 -12.97 17.06 3.18
C LYS A 366 -12.29 16.65 4.49
N VAL A 367 -13.08 16.04 5.39
CA VAL A 367 -12.60 15.44 6.63
C VAL A 367 -12.61 13.93 6.54
N PHE A 368 -11.57 13.29 7.10
CA PHE A 368 -11.47 11.85 7.28
C PHE A 368 -11.38 11.57 8.78
N VAL A 369 -12.47 11.08 9.36
CA VAL A 369 -12.55 10.87 10.81
C VAL A 369 -11.74 9.63 11.19
N ASP A 370 -11.99 8.53 10.49
CA ASP A 370 -11.58 7.20 10.91
C ASP A 370 -10.18 6.84 10.43
N CYS A 371 -10.08 6.28 9.22
CA CYS A 371 -8.84 5.88 8.58
C CYS A 371 -8.40 6.94 7.55
N PHE A 372 -7.11 7.02 7.26
CA PHE A 372 -6.57 7.85 6.19
C PHE A 372 -5.53 7.13 5.37
N ASN A 373 -4.51 6.54 5.99
CA ASN A 373 -3.46 5.78 5.30
C ASN A 373 -2.82 4.73 6.22
N VAL A 374 -1.66 4.20 5.83
CA VAL A 374 -0.93 3.16 6.56
C VAL A 374 -0.55 3.55 7.99
N GLU A 375 -0.27 4.83 8.28
CA GLU A 375 0.04 5.32 9.63
C GLU A 375 -1.21 5.73 10.40
N PHE A 376 -2.10 6.49 9.75
CA PHE A 376 -3.33 7.00 10.37
C PHE A 376 -4.51 6.08 10.04
N SER A 377 -4.41 4.82 10.45
CA SER A 377 -5.47 3.81 10.40
C SER A 377 -5.36 2.89 11.61
N ARG A 378 -6.51 2.37 12.06
CA ARG A 378 -6.63 1.44 13.19
C ARG A 378 -6.91 -0.01 12.78
N ASP A 379 -7.18 -0.23 11.50
CA ASP A 379 -7.44 -1.54 10.90
C ASP A 379 -6.18 -2.41 10.97
N ILE A 380 -6.30 -3.72 11.15
CA ILE A 380 -5.15 -4.64 11.18
C ILE A 380 -5.29 -5.80 10.20
N GLU A 381 -6.27 -5.75 9.28
CA GLU A 381 -6.30 -6.68 8.16
C GLU A 381 -5.05 -6.51 7.28
N PRO A 382 -4.45 -7.61 6.77
CA PRO A 382 -3.30 -7.53 5.88
C PRO A 382 -3.53 -6.71 4.61
N ILE A 383 -2.49 -6.01 4.18
CA ILE A 383 -2.50 -5.14 3.00
C ILE A 383 -1.45 -5.52 1.97
N ASP A 384 -1.65 -5.08 0.74
CA ASP A 384 -0.67 -5.25 -0.34
C ASP A 384 0.45 -4.19 -0.25
N GLY A 385 1.65 -4.65 0.12
CA GLY A 385 2.84 -3.83 0.36
C GLY A 385 2.90 -3.20 1.77
N PHE A 386 3.76 -2.20 1.95
CA PHE A 386 4.02 -1.52 3.24
C PHE A 386 4.34 -2.48 4.38
N PHE A 387 3.39 -2.75 5.29
CA PHE A 387 3.58 -3.62 6.45
C PHE A 387 2.98 -5.03 6.27
N GLY A 388 2.34 -5.33 5.13
CA GLY A 388 1.82 -6.67 4.85
C GLY A 388 0.93 -7.22 5.96
N ASP A 389 1.36 -8.32 6.56
CA ASP A 389 0.68 -9.09 7.61
C ASP A 389 1.28 -8.89 9.02
N ASN A 390 2.18 -7.93 9.21
CA ASN A 390 2.86 -7.71 10.50
C ASN A 390 1.91 -7.51 11.68
N PHE A 391 0.79 -6.80 11.48
CA PHE A 391 -0.19 -6.56 12.55
C PHE A 391 -1.03 -7.79 12.88
N TYR A 392 -1.28 -8.67 11.91
CA TYR A 392 -1.96 -9.93 12.13
C TYR A 392 -1.14 -10.86 13.03
N TYR A 393 0.18 -10.98 12.80
CA TYR A 393 1.04 -11.78 13.69
C TYR A 393 1.31 -11.10 15.04
N GLN A 394 1.30 -9.77 15.11
CA GLN A 394 1.33 -9.05 16.37
C GLN A 394 0.05 -9.33 17.20
N LEU A 395 -1.11 -9.40 16.56
CA LEU A 395 -2.37 -9.84 17.18
C LEU A 395 -2.22 -11.28 17.72
N CYS A 396 -1.78 -12.22 16.88
CA CYS A 396 -1.57 -13.62 17.27
C CYS A 396 -0.64 -13.74 18.50
N HIS A 397 0.47 -13.00 18.50
CA HIS A 397 1.43 -12.98 19.60
C HIS A 397 0.79 -12.56 20.93
N TYR A 398 0.05 -11.45 20.95
CA TYR A 398 -0.53 -10.95 22.20
C TYR A 398 -1.76 -11.74 22.66
N ILE A 399 -2.57 -12.28 21.73
CA ILE A 399 -3.67 -13.20 22.11
C ILE A 399 -3.09 -14.41 22.85
N ARG A 400 -1.97 -14.96 22.37
CA ARG A 400 -1.27 -16.08 23.04
C ARG A 400 -0.80 -15.68 24.44
N LEU A 401 -0.15 -14.54 24.62
CA LEU A 401 0.26 -14.06 25.96
C LEU A 401 -0.94 -13.84 26.91
N PHE A 402 -2.06 -13.35 26.36
CA PHE A 402 -3.26 -13.09 27.14
C PHE A 402 -3.97 -14.38 27.58
N LYS A 403 -4.23 -15.30 26.63
CA LYS A 403 -5.00 -16.52 26.85
C LYS A 403 -4.16 -17.72 27.32
N GLY A 404 -2.84 -17.66 27.19
CA GLY A 404 -1.96 -18.83 27.37
C GLY A 404 -2.04 -19.79 26.18
N MET A 405 -1.18 -20.81 26.18
CA MET A 405 -1.09 -21.82 25.13
C MET A 405 -1.03 -23.25 25.70
N ASP A 406 -1.36 -24.21 24.84
CA ASP A 406 -1.15 -25.63 25.12
C ASP A 406 0.33 -26.00 24.87
N GLU A 407 0.80 -27.08 25.52
CA GLU A 407 2.17 -27.56 25.31
C GLU A 407 2.34 -28.16 23.92
N LEU A 408 3.54 -27.99 23.34
CA LEU A 408 3.88 -28.61 22.07
C LEU A 408 3.90 -30.14 22.24
N PRO A 409 3.08 -30.91 21.49
CA PRO A 409 3.16 -32.34 21.52
C PRO A 409 4.48 -32.83 20.91
N LEU A 410 5.13 -33.78 21.59
CA LEU A 410 6.39 -34.36 21.14
C LEU A 410 6.13 -35.57 20.24
N GLY A 411 6.96 -35.71 19.21
CA GLY A 411 6.95 -36.86 18.29
C GLY A 411 7.33 -38.15 19.03
N GLU A 412 6.40 -39.11 19.11
CA GLU A 412 6.63 -40.38 19.79
C GLU A 412 7.03 -41.49 18.80
N GLY A 413 8.19 -42.10 19.03
CA GLY A 413 8.69 -43.23 18.26
C GLY A 413 9.37 -42.87 16.94
N SER A 414 10.23 -43.77 16.47
CA SER A 414 10.90 -43.70 15.17
C SER A 414 10.60 -44.99 14.42
N TYR A 415 9.68 -44.92 13.46
CA TYR A 415 9.21 -46.10 12.75
C TYR A 415 9.69 -46.07 11.31
N ASP A 416 10.35 -47.14 10.87
CA ASP A 416 10.56 -47.38 9.45
C ASP A 416 9.24 -47.86 8.85
N LEU A 417 8.57 -46.97 8.11
CA LEU A 417 7.25 -47.22 7.54
C LEU A 417 7.35 -47.65 6.07
N GLY A 418 8.53 -47.51 5.45
CA GLY A 418 8.64 -47.52 3.99
C GLY A 418 7.74 -46.45 3.34
N LEU A 419 7.49 -46.57 2.03
CA LEU A 419 6.59 -45.68 1.30
C LEU A 419 5.11 -46.11 1.42
N THR A 420 4.68 -46.54 2.61
CA THR A 420 3.30 -47.00 2.84
C THR A 420 2.39 -45.82 3.16
N VAL A 421 1.18 -45.79 2.60
CA VAL A 421 0.11 -44.84 2.96
C VAL A 421 -1.01 -45.50 3.79
N ASP A 422 -0.71 -46.68 4.32
CA ASP A 422 -1.61 -47.52 5.11
C ASP A 422 -1.79 -46.91 6.52
N LEU A 423 -3.02 -46.53 6.86
CA LEU A 423 -3.31 -45.83 8.11
C LEU A 423 -3.02 -46.67 9.34
N ASP A 424 -3.26 -47.98 9.28
CA ASP A 424 -3.00 -48.88 10.42
C ASP A 424 -1.54 -48.78 10.89
N LYS A 425 -0.62 -48.44 9.97
CA LYS A 425 0.80 -48.21 10.29
C LYS A 425 1.09 -46.79 10.77
N TRP A 426 0.33 -45.79 10.31
CA TRP A 426 0.48 -44.38 10.68
C TRP A 426 -0.30 -43.99 11.96
N ASP A 427 -1.24 -44.81 12.42
CA ASP A 427 -2.03 -44.54 13.64
C ASP A 427 -1.17 -44.46 14.91
N LYS A 428 -0.08 -45.24 14.95
CA LYS A 428 0.92 -45.21 16.04
C LYS A 428 1.89 -44.03 15.96
N VAL A 429 1.86 -43.24 14.88
CA VAL A 429 2.74 -42.07 14.69
C VAL A 429 1.98 -40.84 15.17
N GLN A 430 2.51 -40.21 16.21
CA GLN A 430 1.94 -39.04 16.86
C GLN A 430 3.02 -37.96 17.02
N PRO A 431 2.66 -36.66 17.03
CA PRO A 431 1.31 -36.12 16.91
C PRO A 431 0.79 -36.04 15.47
N GLU A 432 -0.52 -35.83 15.33
CA GLU A 432 -1.15 -35.34 14.10
C GLU A 432 -1.03 -33.82 14.00
N PHE A 433 -0.42 -33.34 12.92
CA PHE A 433 -0.33 -31.93 12.60
C PHE A 433 -1.52 -31.57 11.71
N ARG A 434 -2.54 -30.92 12.27
CA ARG A 434 -3.82 -30.67 11.58
C ARG A 434 -3.87 -29.29 10.96
N ASP A 435 -4.63 -29.20 9.87
CA ASP A 435 -5.00 -27.97 9.19
C ASP A 435 -6.51 -27.78 9.12
N ALA A 436 -6.96 -26.59 8.71
CA ALA A 436 -8.36 -26.34 8.41
C ALA A 436 -8.78 -27.15 7.19
N VAL A 437 -10.00 -27.68 7.19
CA VAL A 437 -10.58 -28.38 6.03
C VAL A 437 -11.64 -27.52 5.35
N ASN A 438 -11.90 -27.79 4.07
CA ASN A 438 -12.84 -27.07 3.21
C ASN A 438 -12.47 -25.59 2.98
N ASP A 439 -11.18 -25.29 2.94
CA ASP A 439 -10.65 -23.94 2.76
C ASP A 439 -10.06 -23.69 1.34
N ILE A 440 -10.16 -24.69 0.45
CA ILE A 440 -9.84 -24.61 -0.99
C ILE A 440 -10.89 -23.89 -1.86
N ALA A 441 -11.70 -23.03 -1.25
CA ALA A 441 -12.82 -22.39 -1.93
C ALA A 441 -12.36 -21.57 -3.15
N HIS A 442 -13.08 -21.70 -4.27
CA HIS A 442 -12.84 -20.87 -5.45
C HIS A 442 -13.51 -19.50 -5.28
N ARG A 443 -12.92 -18.48 -5.89
CA ARG A 443 -13.43 -17.11 -5.93
C ARG A 443 -13.88 -16.75 -7.34
N ASN A 444 -15.03 -16.11 -7.43
CA ASN A 444 -15.54 -15.50 -8.65
C ASN A 444 -16.44 -14.33 -8.25
N HIS A 445 -15.83 -13.18 -7.95
CA HIS A 445 -16.55 -12.07 -7.32
C HIS A 445 -16.04 -10.72 -7.83
N ARG A 446 -16.95 -9.77 -8.01
CA ARG A 446 -16.61 -8.39 -8.36
C ARG A 446 -16.01 -7.62 -7.18
N SER A 447 -15.31 -6.52 -7.47
CA SER A 447 -14.93 -5.52 -6.48
C SER A 447 -16.15 -4.70 -6.03
N VAL A 448 -15.99 -3.98 -4.91
CA VAL A 448 -17.01 -3.11 -4.31
C VAL A 448 -17.55 -2.03 -5.25
N THR A 449 -16.73 -1.57 -6.19
CA THR A 449 -17.13 -0.59 -7.22
C THR A 449 -17.58 -1.23 -8.54
N GLY A 450 -17.44 -2.55 -8.67
CA GLY A 450 -17.64 -3.28 -9.93
C GLY A 450 -16.50 -3.09 -10.95
N THR A 451 -15.42 -2.38 -10.59
CA THR A 451 -14.28 -2.08 -11.48
C THR A 451 -13.41 -3.30 -11.78
N TYR A 452 -13.29 -4.23 -10.83
CA TYR A 452 -12.48 -5.43 -11.00
C TYR A 452 -13.35 -6.67 -10.82
N HIS A 453 -12.92 -7.77 -11.44
CA HIS A 453 -13.55 -9.07 -11.25
C HIS A 453 -12.50 -10.10 -10.82
N TYR A 454 -12.55 -10.52 -9.57
CA TYR A 454 -11.58 -11.43 -8.97
C TYR A 454 -11.97 -12.88 -9.25
N THR A 455 -11.07 -13.61 -9.90
CA THR A 455 -11.18 -15.06 -10.10
C THR A 455 -10.00 -15.76 -9.45
N ASN A 456 -10.29 -16.74 -8.59
CA ASN A 456 -9.30 -17.64 -8.04
C ASN A 456 -9.82 -19.07 -8.13
N LYS A 457 -9.12 -19.91 -8.89
CA LYS A 457 -9.45 -21.34 -9.09
C LYS A 457 -8.31 -22.25 -8.66
N THR A 458 -7.44 -21.76 -7.79
CA THR A 458 -6.19 -22.45 -7.43
C THR A 458 -6.42 -23.56 -6.41
N GLY A 459 -7.46 -23.47 -5.57
CA GLY A 459 -7.83 -24.53 -4.63
C GLY A 459 -8.03 -25.87 -5.35
N ARG A 460 -7.22 -26.88 -4.97
CA ARG A 460 -7.15 -28.18 -5.66
C ARG A 460 -7.11 -29.34 -4.67
N ASN A 461 -6.07 -29.44 -3.85
CA ASN A 461 -5.92 -30.50 -2.85
C ASN A 461 -6.06 -29.91 -1.44
N ASP A 462 -7.17 -30.25 -0.77
CA ASP A 462 -7.52 -29.82 0.60
C ASP A 462 -6.82 -30.72 1.63
N MET A 463 -5.81 -30.22 2.31
CA MET A 463 -4.93 -30.92 3.23
C MET A 463 -5.53 -30.95 4.64
N GLU A 464 -5.79 -32.13 5.17
CA GLU A 464 -6.40 -32.27 6.50
C GLU A 464 -5.34 -32.37 7.61
N TYR A 465 -4.34 -33.22 7.41
CA TYR A 465 -3.29 -33.43 8.41
C TYR A 465 -2.00 -34.00 7.83
N ALA A 466 -0.91 -33.75 8.54
CA ALA A 466 0.41 -34.30 8.30
C ALA A 466 0.91 -35.13 9.49
N LYS A 467 1.84 -36.05 9.21
CA LYS A 467 2.55 -36.86 10.21
C LYS A 467 4.04 -36.95 9.87
N VAL A 468 4.87 -37.07 10.90
CA VAL A 468 6.32 -37.15 10.77
C VAL A 468 6.84 -38.37 11.53
N SER A 469 7.64 -39.20 10.87
CA SER A 469 8.42 -40.27 11.51
C SER A 469 9.90 -40.08 11.21
N LYS A 470 10.67 -39.63 12.21
CA LYS A 470 12.09 -39.30 12.08
C LYS A 470 13.00 -40.43 12.57
N LEU A 471 13.79 -41.01 11.67
CA LEU A 471 14.87 -41.96 11.96
C LEU A 471 16.24 -41.27 11.89
N ASP A 472 17.31 -42.02 12.14
CA ASP A 472 18.69 -41.50 12.17
C ASP A 472 19.18 -41.08 10.77
N ASP A 473 18.88 -41.87 9.73
CA ASP A 473 19.35 -41.66 8.36
C ASP A 473 18.31 -41.03 7.42
N LYS A 474 17.01 -41.14 7.75
CA LYS A 474 15.90 -40.66 6.94
C LYS A 474 14.72 -40.16 7.77
N THR A 475 13.87 -39.35 7.16
CA THR A 475 12.62 -38.84 7.75
C THR A 475 11.46 -39.07 6.78
N TYR A 476 10.38 -39.68 7.28
CA TYR A 476 9.13 -39.85 6.54
C TYR A 476 8.20 -38.69 6.85
N LEU A 477 7.78 -37.96 5.81
CA LEU A 477 6.74 -36.94 5.89
C LEU A 477 5.51 -37.40 5.13
N PHE A 478 4.38 -37.44 5.83
CA PHE A 478 3.10 -37.89 5.32
C PHE A 478 2.12 -36.72 5.33
N VAL A 479 1.26 -36.64 4.32
CA VAL A 479 0.12 -35.73 4.25
C VAL A 479 -1.11 -36.49 3.76
N SER A 480 -2.26 -36.19 4.38
CA SER A 480 -3.58 -36.66 3.97
C SER A 480 -4.44 -35.48 3.57
N CYS A 481 -5.15 -35.63 2.45
CA CYS A 481 -6.13 -34.68 1.97
C CYS A 481 -7.56 -35.15 2.29
N VAL A 482 -8.53 -34.25 2.29
CA VAL A 482 -9.96 -34.56 2.47
C VAL A 482 -10.47 -35.46 1.34
N ASN A 483 -10.06 -35.16 0.11
CA ASN A 483 -10.42 -35.88 -1.11
C ASN A 483 -9.18 -36.54 -1.74
N ASP A 484 -9.41 -37.46 -2.69
CA ASP A 484 -8.32 -38.06 -3.47
C ASP A 484 -7.42 -36.97 -4.08
N ILE A 485 -6.11 -37.17 -4.00
CA ILE A 485 -5.14 -36.19 -4.48
C ILE A 485 -5.28 -36.06 -6.00
N VAL A 486 -5.60 -34.86 -6.43
CA VAL A 486 -5.60 -34.46 -7.84
C VAL A 486 -4.15 -34.25 -8.24
N TYR A 487 -3.66 -35.15 -9.10
CA TYR A 487 -2.31 -35.12 -9.63
C TYR A 487 -2.08 -33.95 -10.61
N ASP A 488 -0.89 -33.36 -10.56
CA ASP A 488 -0.43 -32.32 -11.48
C ASP A 488 1.10 -32.33 -11.58
N ASP A 489 1.62 -32.07 -12.78
CA ASP A 489 3.07 -32.08 -13.05
C ASP A 489 3.74 -30.69 -12.89
N GLY A 490 2.98 -29.65 -12.57
CA GLY A 490 3.48 -28.28 -12.40
C GLY A 490 4.40 -28.11 -11.20
N GLU A 491 5.22 -27.05 -11.19
CA GLU A 491 6.23 -26.81 -10.15
C GLU A 491 5.67 -26.44 -8.77
N ASN A 492 4.35 -26.27 -8.66
CA ASN A 492 3.64 -25.88 -7.45
C ASN A 492 2.71 -26.99 -6.92
N TRP A 493 2.85 -28.23 -7.38
CA TRP A 493 2.03 -29.35 -6.89
C TRP A 493 2.62 -30.01 -5.63
N MET A 494 1.83 -30.04 -4.55
CA MET A 494 2.13 -30.71 -3.28
C MET A 494 3.58 -30.49 -2.80
N ASN A 495 4.02 -29.23 -2.73
CA ASN A 495 5.36 -28.85 -2.28
C ASN A 495 5.49 -29.01 -0.77
N LEU A 496 6.66 -29.49 -0.33
CA LEU A 496 7.03 -29.55 1.08
C LEU A 496 8.18 -28.57 1.35
N PHE A 497 7.93 -27.61 2.25
CA PHE A 497 8.91 -26.64 2.71
C PHE A 497 9.46 -27.06 4.07
N LEU A 498 10.79 -26.98 4.23
CA LEU A 498 11.48 -27.33 5.47
C LEU A 498 12.33 -26.15 5.95
N ASP A 499 12.04 -25.69 7.17
CA ASP A 499 12.91 -24.82 7.97
C ASP A 499 13.63 -25.75 8.96
N VAL A 500 14.80 -26.22 8.53
CA VAL A 500 15.52 -27.28 9.24
C VAL A 500 16.21 -26.70 10.44
N ASP A 501 16.74 -25.48 10.36
CA ASP A 501 17.45 -24.85 11.46
C ASP A 501 16.54 -24.07 12.44
N GLN A 502 15.26 -23.83 12.14
CA GLN A 502 14.31 -23.02 12.92
C GLN A 502 14.71 -21.54 13.03
N ASN A 503 15.40 -21.04 12.00
CA ASN A 503 15.90 -19.69 11.93
C ASN A 503 15.36 -18.95 10.70
N HIS A 504 14.56 -17.91 10.96
CA HIS A 504 13.98 -17.09 9.91
C HIS A 504 15.01 -16.27 9.11
N ASP A 505 16.23 -16.10 9.64
CA ASP A 505 17.30 -15.36 8.97
C ASP A 505 18.06 -16.21 7.92
N THR A 506 17.76 -17.50 7.81
CA THR A 506 18.35 -18.46 6.86
C THR A 506 17.29 -19.01 5.92
N GLY A 507 17.69 -19.29 4.69
CA GLY A 507 16.76 -19.72 3.65
C GLY A 507 15.78 -18.63 3.20
N TRP A 508 14.84 -18.98 2.33
CA TRP A 508 13.79 -18.05 1.90
C TRP A 508 12.69 -18.02 2.96
N GLU A 509 12.50 -16.88 3.63
CA GLU A 509 11.48 -16.70 4.69
C GLU A 509 11.58 -17.74 5.82
N GLY A 510 12.80 -18.21 6.11
CA GLY A 510 13.10 -19.26 7.07
C GLY A 510 13.20 -20.68 6.48
N TYR A 511 12.72 -20.91 5.27
CA TYR A 511 12.80 -22.25 4.67
C TYR A 511 14.16 -22.48 4.02
N ASP A 512 14.87 -23.49 4.51
CA ASP A 512 16.14 -23.95 3.95
C ASP A 512 15.96 -24.75 2.65
N TYR A 513 14.87 -25.53 2.58
CA TYR A 513 14.61 -26.44 1.47
C TYR A 513 13.15 -26.39 0.98
N VAL A 514 12.97 -26.63 -0.31
CA VAL A 514 11.69 -27.00 -0.92
C VAL A 514 11.85 -28.35 -1.63
N ILE A 515 10.88 -29.22 -1.45
CA ILE A 515 10.85 -30.56 -2.03
C ILE A 515 9.62 -30.65 -2.93
N ASN A 516 9.75 -31.40 -4.02
CA ASN A 516 8.65 -31.72 -4.94
C ASN A 516 8.27 -30.57 -5.88
N ARG A 517 9.21 -29.74 -6.32
CA ARG A 517 8.99 -28.83 -7.48
C ARG A 517 9.20 -29.52 -8.82
N LYS A 518 10.00 -30.59 -8.84
CA LYS A 518 10.24 -31.46 -9.99
C LYS A 518 10.13 -32.91 -9.53
N ARG A 519 9.61 -33.79 -10.38
CA ARG A 519 9.31 -35.18 -10.04
C ARG A 519 9.41 -36.12 -11.25
N ASP A 520 9.63 -37.40 -10.98
CA ASP A 520 9.40 -38.50 -11.90
C ASP A 520 8.49 -39.56 -11.23
N ASP A 521 8.31 -40.73 -11.85
CA ASP A 521 7.43 -41.80 -11.32
C ASP A 521 7.84 -42.33 -9.94
N LYS A 522 9.09 -42.11 -9.51
CA LYS A 522 9.65 -42.68 -8.28
C LYS A 522 10.20 -41.62 -7.32
N TYR A 523 10.73 -40.53 -7.84
CA TYR A 523 11.48 -39.54 -7.08
C TYR A 523 10.91 -38.13 -7.21
N VAL A 524 11.03 -37.39 -6.11
CA VAL A 524 10.87 -35.94 -6.06
C VAL A 524 12.23 -35.30 -5.88
N VAL A 525 12.43 -34.12 -6.48
CA VAL A 525 13.67 -33.36 -6.33
C VAL A 525 13.66 -32.58 -5.02
N ILE A 526 14.82 -32.54 -4.34
CA ILE A 526 15.10 -31.72 -3.17
C ILE A 526 15.94 -30.53 -3.63
N GLU A 527 15.43 -29.32 -3.42
CA GLU A 527 16.10 -28.08 -3.77
C GLU A 527 16.39 -27.28 -2.49
N ARG A 528 17.57 -26.69 -2.40
CA ARG A 528 17.98 -25.76 -1.34
C ARG A 528 17.76 -24.33 -1.82
N PHE A 529 17.30 -23.45 -0.94
CA PHE A 529 17.25 -22.02 -1.23
C PHE A 529 18.64 -21.37 -1.20
N VAL A 530 18.92 -20.50 -2.17
CA VAL A 530 20.23 -19.84 -2.35
C VAL A 530 20.16 -18.39 -1.89
N ASP A 531 21.17 -17.95 -1.12
CA ASP A 531 21.32 -16.56 -0.64
C ASP A 531 20.07 -15.96 0.03
N ASN A 532 19.28 -16.80 0.71
CA ASN A 532 18.01 -16.44 1.35
C ASN A 532 16.95 -15.84 0.39
N LYS A 533 16.99 -16.24 -0.89
CA LYS A 533 16.06 -15.79 -1.93
C LYS A 533 15.28 -16.96 -2.51
N TRP A 534 14.27 -16.63 -3.32
CA TRP A 534 13.53 -17.56 -4.18
C TRP A 534 14.38 -18.04 -5.37
N GLU A 535 15.55 -18.58 -5.07
CA GLU A 535 16.52 -19.15 -6.00
C GLU A 535 16.90 -20.54 -5.49
N PHE A 536 17.14 -21.49 -6.40
CA PHE A 536 17.11 -22.92 -6.09
C PHE A 536 18.36 -23.63 -6.58
N GLU A 537 18.90 -24.51 -5.73
CA GLU A 537 19.95 -25.45 -6.09
C GLU A 537 19.47 -26.88 -5.83
N GLU A 538 19.46 -27.74 -6.85
CA GLU A 538 19.17 -29.16 -6.68
C GLU A 538 20.28 -29.83 -5.87
N VAL A 539 19.91 -30.39 -4.71
CA VAL A 539 20.84 -31.06 -3.78
C VAL A 539 20.66 -32.58 -3.76
N GLY A 540 19.56 -33.09 -4.32
CA GLY A 540 19.34 -34.53 -4.47
C GLY A 540 17.88 -34.90 -4.71
N LYS A 541 17.53 -36.14 -4.39
CA LYS A 541 16.21 -36.73 -4.64
C LYS A 541 15.70 -37.52 -3.44
N ALA A 542 14.40 -37.51 -3.23
CA ALA A 542 13.69 -38.33 -2.24
C ALA A 542 12.70 -39.27 -2.95
N GLU A 543 12.54 -40.49 -2.43
CA GLU A 543 11.48 -41.37 -2.91
C GLU A 543 10.12 -40.91 -2.35
N TYR A 544 9.06 -41.06 -3.14
CA TYR A 544 7.71 -40.72 -2.71
C TYR A 544 6.69 -41.74 -3.20
N LYS A 545 5.49 -41.71 -2.62
CA LYS A 545 4.34 -42.44 -3.11
C LYS A 545 3.06 -41.64 -2.88
N VAL A 546 2.19 -41.65 -3.88
CA VAL A 546 0.82 -41.15 -3.79
C VAL A 546 -0.15 -42.31 -3.99
N GLU A 547 -1.17 -42.40 -3.16
CA GLU A 547 -2.24 -43.39 -3.29
C GLU A 547 -3.53 -42.85 -2.65
N GLY A 548 -4.57 -42.68 -3.45
CA GLY A 548 -5.84 -42.06 -3.04
C GLY A 548 -5.63 -40.62 -2.56
N ASN A 549 -6.10 -40.32 -1.36
CA ASN A 549 -6.01 -39.01 -0.72
C ASN A 549 -4.70 -38.77 0.05
N ARG A 550 -3.64 -39.56 -0.19
CA ARG A 550 -2.44 -39.56 0.67
C ARG A 550 -1.16 -39.55 -0.12
N MET A 551 -0.18 -38.85 0.44
CA MET A 551 1.19 -38.78 -0.07
C MET A 551 2.19 -39.00 1.06
N VAL A 552 3.27 -39.73 0.78
CA VAL A 552 4.42 -39.88 1.67
C VAL A 552 5.71 -39.59 0.91
N ILE A 553 6.60 -38.80 1.51
CA ILE A 553 7.96 -38.53 1.03
C ILE A 553 8.96 -39.08 2.04
N CYS A 554 9.95 -39.84 1.58
CA CYS A 554 11.06 -40.35 2.37
C CYS A 554 12.32 -39.51 2.11
N VAL A 555 12.59 -38.54 2.99
CA VAL A 555 13.69 -37.58 2.85
C VAL A 555 14.97 -38.13 3.49
N PRO A 556 16.09 -38.26 2.75
CA PRO A 556 17.39 -38.59 3.33
C PRO A 556 17.90 -37.46 4.22
N ASN A 557 18.19 -37.74 5.49
CA ASN A 557 18.54 -36.71 6.48
C ASN A 557 19.83 -35.94 6.13
N ASN A 558 20.77 -36.60 5.45
CA ASN A 558 22.04 -36.02 5.04
C ASN A 558 21.94 -34.97 3.93
N LEU A 559 20.86 -35.02 3.12
CA LEU A 559 20.63 -34.03 2.07
C LEU A 559 20.04 -32.72 2.61
N VAL A 560 19.33 -32.81 3.72
CA VAL A 560 18.59 -31.68 4.32
C VAL A 560 19.12 -31.25 5.69
N GLY A 561 20.25 -31.78 6.15
CA GLY A 561 20.85 -31.39 7.44
C GLY A 561 20.16 -31.94 8.69
N LEU A 562 19.17 -32.80 8.55
CA LEU A 562 18.44 -33.44 9.65
C LEU A 562 19.23 -34.55 10.37
N GLU A 563 20.44 -34.89 9.92
CA GLU A 563 21.33 -35.85 10.60
C GLU A 563 21.91 -35.29 11.92
N LYS A 564 21.85 -33.96 12.10
CA LYS A 564 22.46 -33.25 13.24
C LYS A 564 21.46 -32.83 14.31
N ARG A 565 20.16 -33.02 14.09
CA ARG A 565 19.10 -32.54 15.00
C ARG A 565 17.79 -33.29 14.81
N ASP A 566 16.94 -33.22 15.83
CA ASP A 566 15.63 -33.86 15.89
C ASP A 566 14.45 -32.89 16.06
N ASN A 567 14.69 -31.60 15.83
CA ASN A 567 13.69 -30.53 15.78
C ASN A 567 13.80 -29.74 14.47
N PHE A 568 12.66 -29.42 13.87
CA PHE A 568 12.55 -28.59 12.66
C PHE A 568 11.11 -28.08 12.50
N ASP A 569 10.94 -27.06 11.67
CA ASP A 569 9.63 -26.54 11.26
C ASP A 569 9.35 -26.93 9.80
N PHE A 570 8.10 -27.19 9.46
CA PHE A 570 7.72 -27.61 8.11
C PHE A 570 6.30 -27.18 7.72
N LYS A 571 6.04 -27.21 6.41
CA LYS A 571 4.77 -26.84 5.79
C LYS A 571 4.55 -27.57 4.47
N TRP A 572 3.31 -27.92 4.19
CA TRP A 572 2.87 -28.36 2.88
C TRP A 572 2.13 -27.25 2.15
N ALA A 573 2.30 -27.15 0.83
CA ALA A 573 1.54 -26.22 0.00
C ALA A 573 1.20 -26.85 -1.35
N ASP A 574 -0.06 -26.75 -1.76
CA ASP A 574 -0.52 -27.17 -3.08
C ASP A 574 -1.02 -25.97 -3.85
N ASN A 575 -0.48 -25.77 -5.05
CA ASN A 575 -0.78 -24.64 -5.94
C ASN A 575 -0.44 -23.26 -5.36
N SER A 576 0.59 -23.19 -4.50
CA SER A 576 1.04 -21.95 -3.85
C SER A 576 2.52 -21.64 -4.07
N THR A 577 2.84 -20.35 -3.88
CA THR A 577 3.77 -19.46 -4.61
C THR A 577 4.75 -20.05 -5.64
N THR A 578 4.75 -19.46 -6.84
CA THR A 578 5.75 -19.67 -7.91
C THR A 578 6.74 -18.50 -8.05
N GLU A 579 6.41 -17.34 -7.47
CA GLU A 579 7.19 -16.09 -7.57
C GLU A 579 7.93 -15.72 -6.27
N GLY A 580 7.82 -16.54 -5.22
CA GLY A 580 8.48 -16.29 -3.94
C GLY A 580 7.84 -15.18 -3.10
N LYS A 581 6.55 -14.91 -3.32
CA LYS A 581 5.76 -13.96 -2.51
C LYS A 581 5.08 -14.73 -1.37
N VAL A 582 5.66 -14.69 -0.18
CA VAL A 582 5.21 -15.50 0.98
C VAL A 582 3.74 -15.32 1.36
N MET A 583 3.18 -14.13 1.22
CA MET A 583 1.76 -13.90 1.52
C MET A 583 0.82 -14.66 0.59
N GLN A 584 1.28 -15.16 -0.57
CA GLN A 584 0.46 -16.02 -1.44
C GLN A 584 0.05 -17.34 -0.76
N PHE A 585 0.67 -17.69 0.37
CA PHE A 585 0.18 -18.75 1.24
C PHE A 585 -1.15 -18.42 1.94
N MET A 586 -1.69 -17.20 1.81
CA MET A 586 -3.01 -16.82 2.34
C MET A 586 -4.14 -17.04 1.34
N ASP A 587 -3.89 -16.92 0.03
CA ASP A 587 -4.94 -16.87 -1.00
C ASP A 587 -4.81 -17.92 -2.10
N LEU A 588 -3.60 -18.38 -2.44
CA LEU A 588 -3.40 -19.36 -3.50
C LEU A 588 -3.41 -20.78 -2.96
N GLY A 589 -4.19 -21.62 -3.63
CA GLY A 589 -4.18 -23.06 -3.44
C GLY A 589 -4.65 -23.46 -2.05
N ASP A 590 -3.90 -24.37 -1.47
CA ASP A 590 -4.02 -24.77 -0.07
C ASP A 590 -2.64 -24.80 0.59
N VAL A 591 -2.56 -24.43 1.86
CA VAL A 591 -1.30 -24.39 2.62
C VAL A 591 -1.53 -24.86 4.04
N ALA A 592 -0.87 -25.97 4.38
CA ALA A 592 -0.95 -26.60 5.69
C ALA A 592 0.37 -26.45 6.47
N PRO A 593 0.41 -25.64 7.54
CA PRO A 593 -0.67 -24.80 8.07
C PRO A 593 -0.76 -23.45 7.34
N ASP A 594 -1.85 -22.72 7.52
CA ASP A 594 -2.11 -21.47 6.80
C ASP A 594 -0.99 -20.41 6.82
N SER A 595 -0.88 -19.63 5.74
CA SER A 595 -0.11 -18.38 5.74
C SER A 595 1.37 -18.57 6.15
N ARG A 596 1.92 -17.75 7.07
CA ARG A 596 3.27 -17.89 7.63
C ARG A 596 3.35 -18.83 8.84
N PHE A 597 2.23 -19.46 9.23
CA PHE A 597 2.31 -20.48 10.26
C PHE A 597 3.12 -21.66 9.77
N ASN A 598 3.71 -22.41 10.69
CA ASN A 598 4.44 -23.64 10.44
C ASN A 598 4.06 -24.69 11.48
N PHE A 599 4.11 -25.95 11.05
CA PHE A 599 4.12 -27.07 11.97
C PHE A 599 5.51 -27.19 12.58
N ARG A 600 5.58 -27.37 13.90
CA ARG A 600 6.82 -27.62 14.62
C ARG A 600 6.91 -29.07 15.05
N TYR A 601 7.90 -29.79 14.53
CA TYR A 601 8.21 -31.13 14.97
C TYR A 601 9.37 -31.13 15.97
N VAL A 602 9.19 -31.81 17.09
CA VAL A 602 10.22 -32.05 18.10
C VAL A 602 10.13 -33.52 18.53
N LYS A 603 11.16 -34.32 18.25
CA LYS A 603 11.21 -35.72 18.66
C LYS A 603 11.36 -35.83 20.18
N LYS A 604 10.57 -36.69 20.81
CA LYS A 604 10.73 -37.03 22.23
C LYS A 604 12.09 -37.70 22.47
N ASP A 605 12.82 -37.23 23.47
CA ASP A 605 14.16 -37.70 23.82
C ASP A 605 15.20 -37.58 22.68
N GLY A 606 14.92 -36.76 21.66
CA GLY A 606 15.80 -36.53 20.51
C GLY A 606 16.92 -35.53 20.79
N ASN A 607 17.86 -35.42 19.85
CA ASN A 607 18.89 -34.40 19.84
C ASN A 607 18.30 -33.04 19.44
N ILE A 608 17.76 -32.31 20.42
CA ILE A 608 17.19 -30.99 20.20
C ILE A 608 18.31 -29.95 20.18
N VAL A 609 18.50 -29.33 19.03
CA VAL A 609 19.44 -28.22 18.87
C VAL A 609 18.63 -26.94 19.02
N GLU A 610 18.73 -26.30 20.17
CA GLU A 610 18.26 -24.93 20.33
C GLU A 610 19.23 -24.01 19.57
N ASN A 611 18.70 -23.14 18.71
CA ASN A 611 19.51 -22.03 18.24
C ASN A 611 19.76 -21.14 19.46
N GLU A 612 21.03 -20.86 19.77
CA GLU A 612 21.33 -19.68 20.58
C GLU A 612 20.55 -18.54 19.94
N GLU A 613 19.69 -17.87 20.71
CA GLU A 613 19.10 -16.62 20.25
C GLU A 613 20.25 -15.83 19.66
N ALA A 614 20.26 -15.63 18.33
CA ALA A 614 21.07 -14.61 17.75
C ALA A 614 20.64 -13.37 18.53
N GLY A 615 21.51 -12.95 19.45
CA GLY A 615 21.28 -11.81 20.28
C GLY A 615 21.25 -10.65 19.32
N GLY A 616 20.09 -10.38 18.72
CA GLY A 616 19.81 -9.11 18.10
C GLY A 616 20.11 -8.14 19.21
N ASN A 617 21.21 -7.39 19.06
CA ASN A 617 21.85 -6.67 20.14
C ASN A 617 20.78 -6.03 21.03
N LYS A 618 20.45 -6.71 22.13
CA LYS A 618 19.63 -6.15 23.19
C LYS A 618 20.59 -5.11 23.75
N ILE A 619 20.50 -3.89 23.24
CA ILE A 619 20.91 -2.72 23.99
C ILE A 619 20.19 -2.89 25.31
N ASN A 620 20.91 -3.33 26.32
CA ASN A 620 20.35 -3.59 27.62
C ASN A 620 19.95 -2.22 28.16
N TYR A 621 18.68 -1.84 27.97
CA TYR A 621 18.15 -0.56 28.43
C TYR A 621 18.25 -0.43 29.96
N GLY A 622 18.46 -1.54 30.68
CA GLY A 622 18.87 -1.53 32.09
C GLY A 622 20.31 -1.05 32.29
N VAL A 623 21.25 -1.38 31.40
CA VAL A 623 22.64 -0.88 31.41
C VAL A 623 22.70 0.56 30.87
N VAL A 624 21.97 0.90 29.81
CA VAL A 624 21.87 2.29 29.32
C VAL A 624 21.14 3.17 30.35
N GLY A 625 20.07 2.65 30.97
CA GLY A 625 19.37 3.30 32.08
C GLY A 625 20.27 3.45 33.31
N ALA A 626 21.07 2.45 33.66
CA ALA A 626 22.05 2.54 34.74
C ALA A 626 23.20 3.52 34.42
N ILE A 627 23.62 3.60 33.15
CA ILE A 627 24.62 4.59 32.68
C ILE A 627 24.03 6.00 32.70
N VAL A 628 22.78 6.19 32.28
CA VAL A 628 22.09 7.49 32.32
C VAL A 628 21.81 7.92 33.75
N ILE A 629 21.34 7.02 34.62
CA ILE A 629 21.16 7.27 36.06
C ILE A 629 22.52 7.54 36.72
N GLY A 630 23.58 6.81 36.33
CA GLY A 630 24.95 7.04 36.78
C GLY A 630 25.51 8.40 36.34
N VAL A 631 25.24 8.82 35.10
CA VAL A 631 25.61 10.13 34.56
C VAL A 631 24.81 11.26 35.20
N ILE A 632 23.51 11.07 35.47
CA ILE A 632 22.68 12.03 36.19
C ILE A 632 23.14 12.15 37.65
N ALA A 633 23.47 11.04 38.31
CA ALA A 633 24.04 11.03 39.66
C ALA A 633 25.42 11.71 39.70
N LEU A 634 26.28 11.46 38.71
CA LEU A 634 27.58 12.13 38.57
C LEU A 634 27.45 13.62 38.26
N CYS A 635 26.47 14.03 37.45
CA CYS A 635 26.14 15.43 37.19
C CYS A 635 25.58 16.11 38.44
N ALA A 636 24.76 15.42 39.23
CA ALA A 636 24.26 15.91 40.51
C ALA A 636 25.38 16.05 41.55
N ILE A 637 26.31 15.09 41.63
CA ILE A 637 27.51 15.16 42.48
C ILE A 637 28.44 16.28 42.01
N ALA A 638 28.66 16.45 40.71
CA ALA A 638 29.46 17.54 40.16
C ALA A 638 28.81 18.92 40.43
N PHE A 639 27.48 19.00 40.34
CA PHE A 639 26.73 20.22 40.69
C PHE A 639 26.81 20.53 42.19
N VAL A 640 26.77 19.51 43.06
CA VAL A 640 26.98 19.64 44.51
C VAL A 640 28.43 20.04 44.82
N LEU A 641 29.43 19.48 44.14
CA LEU A 641 30.84 19.84 44.27
C LEU A 641 31.14 21.26 43.76
N LEU A 642 30.46 21.71 42.70
CA LEU A 642 30.51 23.11 42.22
C LEU A 642 29.82 24.08 43.18
N LYS A 643 28.78 23.63 43.92
CA LYS A 643 28.12 24.41 44.97
C LYS A 643 28.91 24.42 46.28
N MET A 644 29.68 23.37 46.57
CA MET A 644 30.60 23.25 47.71
C MET A 644 31.95 23.94 47.45
N HIS A 645 31.85 25.23 47.15
CA HIS A 645 32.73 26.35 47.51
C HIS A 645 34.26 26.24 47.44
N LYS A 646 34.85 27.32 46.89
CA LYS A 646 36.11 27.96 47.32
C LYS A 646 37.21 27.01 47.78
N ASN A 647 37.99 26.47 46.84
CA ASN A 647 39.45 26.40 46.87
C ASN A 647 39.91 25.54 45.69
N GLY A 648 40.93 26.03 44.99
CA GLY A 648 41.28 25.60 43.63
C GLY A 648 41.45 24.10 43.45
N ILE A 649 40.67 23.55 42.53
CA ILE A 649 40.95 22.28 41.86
C ILE A 649 41.20 22.61 40.39
N ALA A 650 42.31 22.06 39.88
CA ALA A 650 42.94 22.45 38.62
C ALA A 650 42.02 22.25 37.41
N LEU A 651 42.07 23.23 36.50
CA LEU A 651 41.43 23.27 35.17
C LEU A 651 41.58 21.94 34.38
N SER A 652 42.62 21.16 34.68
CA SER A 652 42.88 19.83 34.14
C SER A 652 41.80 18.79 34.46
N ALA A 653 41.12 18.86 35.61
CA ALA A 653 40.05 17.90 35.94
C ALA A 653 38.78 18.17 35.11
N VAL A 654 38.46 19.44 34.84
CA VAL A 654 37.32 19.85 33.99
C VAL A 654 37.59 19.54 32.52
N ILE A 655 38.82 19.75 32.05
CA ILE A 655 39.25 19.38 30.69
C ILE A 655 39.20 17.86 30.50
N LEU A 656 39.64 17.08 31.49
CA LEU A 656 39.55 15.62 31.43
C LEU A 656 38.09 15.14 31.42
N PHE A 657 37.20 15.82 32.16
CA PHE A 657 35.77 15.49 32.19
C PHE A 657 35.06 15.83 30.87
N LEU A 658 35.39 16.96 30.24
CA LEU A 658 34.90 17.31 28.90
C LEU A 658 35.45 16.39 27.82
N ALA A 659 36.70 15.94 27.95
CA ALA A 659 37.30 14.96 27.04
C ALA A 659 36.65 13.58 27.16
N ILE A 660 36.29 13.14 28.38
CA ILE A 660 35.57 11.88 28.60
C ILE A 660 34.12 11.99 28.10
N ALA A 661 33.43 13.11 28.33
CA ALA A 661 32.08 13.33 27.78
C ALA A 661 32.06 13.41 26.23
N ALA A 662 33.10 14.00 25.64
CA ALA A 662 33.30 14.01 24.19
C ALA A 662 33.66 12.61 23.65
N ALA A 663 34.46 11.82 24.38
CA ALA A 663 34.79 10.44 24.01
C ALA A 663 33.58 9.50 24.13
N VAL A 664 32.76 9.64 25.17
CA VAL A 664 31.53 8.84 25.35
C VAL A 664 30.45 9.25 24.34
N SER A 665 30.32 10.54 24.02
CA SER A 665 29.49 10.99 22.88
C SER A 665 30.02 10.44 21.56
N SER A 666 31.34 10.40 21.37
CA SER A 666 31.96 9.84 20.17
C SER A 666 31.75 8.33 20.07
N ILE A 667 31.75 7.60 21.19
CA ILE A 667 31.49 6.15 21.24
C ILE A 667 30.00 5.84 21.06
N LEU A 668 29.08 6.70 21.53
CA LEU A 668 27.64 6.58 21.24
C LEU A 668 27.32 6.94 19.77
N ILE A 669 28.10 7.84 19.16
CA ILE A 669 27.97 8.22 17.74
C ILE A 669 28.66 7.20 16.83
N PHE A 670 29.79 6.60 17.24
CA PHE A 670 30.48 5.55 16.49
C PHE A 670 29.85 4.17 16.68
N GLY A 671 29.31 3.86 17.86
CA GLY A 671 28.58 2.62 18.15
C GLY A 671 27.21 2.54 17.48
N ARG A 672 26.62 3.69 17.09
CA ARG A 672 25.46 3.74 16.17
C ARG A 672 25.83 3.55 14.70
N LYS A 673 27.13 3.56 14.36
CA LYS A 673 27.60 3.60 12.97
C LYS A 673 28.26 2.31 12.48
N GLN A 674 28.21 1.23 13.25
CA GLN A 674 28.81 -0.05 12.86
C GLN A 674 27.89 -1.28 12.88
N GLU A 675 26.61 -1.16 13.25
CA GLU A 675 25.64 -2.25 13.12
C GLU A 675 24.29 -1.73 12.64
N LYS A 676 24.27 -1.34 11.36
CA LYS A 676 23.11 -1.32 10.44
C LYS A 676 23.54 -0.69 9.11
N GLU A 677 24.56 -1.27 8.47
CA GLU A 677 24.76 -1.09 7.04
C GLU A 677 24.95 -2.49 6.45
N SER A 678 23.83 -3.21 6.33
CA SER A 678 23.69 -4.22 5.30
C SER A 678 24.00 -3.55 3.96
N GLY A 679 25.14 -3.90 3.38
CA GLY A 679 25.56 -3.37 2.09
C GLY A 679 24.50 -3.64 1.02
N LYS A 680 23.96 -2.57 0.43
CA LYS A 680 23.26 -2.54 -0.88
C LYS A 680 22.82 -1.15 -1.37
N ASN A 681 22.98 -0.08 -0.57
CA ASN A 681 22.44 1.27 -0.89
C ASN A 681 23.49 2.37 -1.20
N VAL A 682 24.75 2.00 -1.40
CA VAL A 682 25.81 2.95 -1.76
C VAL A 682 26.65 2.36 -2.88
N ILE A 683 26.87 3.13 -3.95
CA ILE A 683 27.90 2.86 -4.95
C ILE A 683 29.12 3.67 -4.52
N GLU A 684 30.14 3.02 -3.95
CA GLU A 684 31.35 3.69 -3.44
C GLU A 684 32.61 3.21 -4.17
N GLU A 685 33.53 4.15 -4.41
CA GLU A 685 34.86 3.89 -4.94
C GLU A 685 35.91 4.10 -3.84
N THR A 686 36.84 3.15 -3.71
CA THR A 686 37.85 3.09 -2.64
C THR A 686 39.16 3.81 -2.95
N ASP A 687 39.42 4.16 -4.21
CA ASP A 687 40.76 4.54 -4.69
C ASP A 687 41.00 6.05 -4.83
N VAL A 688 39.97 6.88 -4.63
CA VAL A 688 40.07 8.35 -4.65
C VAL A 688 39.86 8.92 -3.25
N SER A 689 40.74 9.83 -2.82
CA SER A 689 40.62 10.46 -1.50
C SER A 689 39.24 11.12 -1.32
N ARG A 690 38.61 10.98 -0.14
CA ARG A 690 37.30 11.59 0.19
C ARG A 690 37.17 13.09 -0.14
N ARG A 691 38.28 13.84 -0.17
CA ARG A 691 38.30 15.27 -0.53
C ARG A 691 38.04 15.52 -2.03
N LYS A 692 38.27 14.52 -2.89
CA LYS A 692 38.06 14.55 -4.34
C LYS A 692 36.88 13.69 -4.80
N THR A 693 36.11 13.14 -3.87
CA THR A 693 34.92 12.33 -4.17
C THR A 693 33.66 13.18 -4.02
N VAL A 694 32.85 13.29 -5.06
CA VAL A 694 31.55 13.97 -5.07
C VAL A 694 30.47 13.00 -4.59
N THR A 695 29.56 13.44 -3.72
CA THR A 695 28.40 12.66 -3.28
C THR A 695 27.18 13.02 -4.13
N LEU A 696 26.70 12.08 -4.94
CA LEU A 696 25.48 12.18 -5.73
C LEU A 696 24.33 11.50 -4.97
N VAL A 697 23.30 12.27 -4.61
CA VAL A 697 22.10 11.76 -3.95
C VAL A 697 21.02 11.47 -4.98
N VAL A 698 20.43 10.27 -4.92
CA VAL A 698 19.42 9.78 -5.88
C VAL A 698 18.24 9.17 -5.12
N ARG A 699 17.01 9.44 -5.56
CA ARG A 699 15.81 8.81 -4.99
C ARG A 699 15.67 7.35 -5.46
N GLU A 700 15.28 6.45 -4.56
CA GLU A 700 14.93 5.07 -4.92
C GLU A 700 13.62 5.05 -5.72
N ASP A 701 13.60 4.27 -6.81
CA ASP A 701 12.38 3.98 -7.58
C ASP A 701 11.64 2.81 -6.94
N ILE A 702 10.72 3.15 -6.04
CA ILE A 702 9.88 2.21 -5.27
C ILE A 702 8.49 2.01 -5.89
N SER A 703 8.30 2.49 -7.12
CA SER A 703 7.03 2.31 -7.82
C SER A 703 6.81 0.83 -8.17
N PRO A 704 5.55 0.37 -8.34
CA PRO A 704 5.28 -1.02 -8.71
C PRO A 704 5.96 -1.49 -10.01
N SER A 705 6.30 -0.57 -10.91
CA SER A 705 7.00 -0.80 -12.19
C SER A 705 8.48 -0.36 -12.17
N GLY A 706 9.00 0.05 -11.01
CA GLY A 706 10.38 0.53 -10.83
C GLY A 706 11.41 -0.59 -10.97
N ASP A 707 12.55 -0.28 -11.60
CA ASP A 707 13.65 -1.23 -11.80
C ASP A 707 14.93 -0.72 -11.14
N MET A 708 15.05 -0.98 -9.84
CA MET A 708 16.19 -0.52 -9.04
C MET A 708 17.53 -1.11 -9.51
N GLU A 709 17.53 -2.28 -10.15
CA GLU A 709 18.76 -2.89 -10.68
C GLU A 709 19.23 -2.10 -11.91
N LYS A 710 18.34 -1.85 -12.87
CA LYS A 710 18.64 -1.07 -14.06
C LYS A 710 19.02 0.38 -13.74
N LEU A 711 18.43 0.98 -12.70
CA LEU A 711 18.84 2.30 -12.21
C LEU A 711 20.30 2.28 -11.72
N LYS A 712 20.66 1.30 -10.89
CA LYS A 712 22.02 1.14 -10.36
C LYS A 712 23.03 0.91 -11.49
N GLU A 713 22.72 0.03 -12.44
CA GLU A 713 23.56 -0.25 -13.61
C GLU A 713 23.82 1.01 -14.44
N THR A 714 22.76 1.77 -14.74
CA THR A 714 22.84 3.02 -15.50
C THR A 714 23.73 4.04 -14.81
N LEU A 715 23.61 4.19 -13.48
CA LEU A 715 24.45 5.10 -12.71
C LEU A 715 25.92 4.65 -12.63
N VAL A 716 26.19 3.34 -12.52
CA VAL A 716 27.55 2.80 -12.57
C VAL A 716 28.20 3.11 -13.92
N GLU A 717 27.48 2.91 -15.02
CA GLU A 717 27.97 3.24 -16.37
C GLU A 717 28.26 4.74 -16.51
N PHE A 718 27.34 5.59 -16.04
CA PHE A 718 27.50 7.04 -16.06
C PHE A 718 28.76 7.48 -15.31
N ILE A 719 29.01 6.92 -14.12
CA ILE A 719 30.19 7.20 -13.30
C ILE A 719 31.47 6.75 -14.00
N ASN A 720 31.47 5.58 -14.63
CA ASN A 720 32.65 5.05 -15.32
C ASN A 720 33.00 5.89 -16.55
N ALA A 721 32.00 6.34 -17.31
CA ALA A 721 32.19 7.24 -18.44
C ALA A 721 32.71 8.61 -17.98
N PHE A 722 32.11 9.19 -16.93
CA PHE A 722 32.57 10.44 -16.33
C PHE A 722 34.05 10.39 -15.93
N LYS A 723 34.50 9.31 -15.27
CA LYS A 723 35.89 9.14 -14.81
C LYS A 723 36.89 9.09 -15.95
N LYS A 724 36.51 8.50 -17.09
CA LYS A 724 37.37 8.42 -18.26
C LYS A 724 37.77 9.81 -18.75
N GLU A 725 36.85 10.77 -18.65
CA GLU A 725 37.03 12.17 -19.04
C GLU A 725 37.57 13.05 -17.89
N ASN A 726 37.28 12.69 -16.65
CA ASN A 726 37.59 13.48 -15.44
C ASN A 726 38.51 12.74 -14.46
N LYS A 727 39.71 12.38 -14.93
CA LYS A 727 40.70 11.62 -14.13
C LYS A 727 40.98 12.28 -12.76
N GLY A 728 40.90 11.46 -11.71
CA GLY A 728 41.21 11.87 -10.33
C GLY A 728 40.05 12.52 -9.56
N ILE A 729 38.82 12.44 -10.09
CA ILE A 729 37.58 12.80 -9.40
C ILE A 729 36.77 11.52 -9.18
N GLY A 730 36.38 11.26 -7.93
CA GLY A 730 35.52 10.12 -7.59
C GLY A 730 34.05 10.55 -7.49
N VAL A 731 33.13 9.60 -7.66
CA VAL A 731 31.69 9.81 -7.43
C VAL A 731 31.19 8.69 -6.53
N ARG A 732 30.48 9.06 -5.46
CA ARG A 732 29.76 8.15 -4.56
C ARG A 732 28.27 8.40 -4.71
N VAL A 733 27.48 7.35 -4.93
CA VAL A 733 26.01 7.46 -4.99
C VAL A 733 25.42 7.08 -3.65
N GLU A 734 24.51 7.92 -3.15
CA GLU A 734 23.69 7.66 -1.96
C GLU A 734 22.22 7.58 -2.39
N PHE A 735 21.63 6.39 -2.23
CA PHE A 735 20.20 6.19 -2.50
C PHE A 735 19.37 6.56 -1.27
N VAL A 736 18.32 7.35 -1.48
CA VAL A 736 17.36 7.76 -0.44
C VAL A 736 15.94 7.38 -0.86
N LYS A 737 15.11 6.88 0.06
CA LYS A 737 13.70 6.58 -0.24
C LYS A 737 12.91 7.81 -0.68
N ASP A 738 13.23 8.94 -0.06
CA ASP A 738 12.66 10.24 -0.35
C ASP A 738 13.59 11.34 0.15
N PHE A 739 13.59 12.50 -0.51
CA PHE A 739 14.53 13.57 -0.18
C PHE A 739 14.22 14.17 1.21
N PRO A 740 15.24 14.53 2.00
CA PRO A 740 15.03 15.19 3.29
C PRO A 740 14.62 16.66 3.09
N THR A 741 13.93 17.24 4.08
CA THR A 741 13.60 18.69 4.09
C THR A 741 14.83 19.57 3.94
N LYS A 742 15.98 19.10 4.44
CA LYS A 742 17.29 19.74 4.25
C LYS A 742 18.23 18.81 3.52
N LEU A 743 18.66 19.22 2.32
CA LEU A 743 19.52 18.41 1.48
C LEU A 743 20.93 18.22 2.07
N SER A 744 21.42 17.00 1.93
CA SER A 744 22.81 16.61 2.14
C SER A 744 23.49 16.27 0.81
N GLY A 745 24.79 16.00 0.84
CA GLY A 745 25.56 15.63 -0.36
C GLY A 745 26.14 16.81 -1.12
N ASP A 746 26.60 16.54 -2.34
CA ASP A 746 27.25 17.53 -3.21
C ASP A 746 26.38 17.83 -4.46
N VAL A 747 25.75 16.81 -5.03
CA VAL A 747 24.86 16.89 -6.20
C VAL A 747 23.60 16.07 -5.92
N VAL A 748 22.45 16.51 -6.42
CA VAL A 748 21.19 15.78 -6.35
C VAL A 748 20.65 15.54 -7.76
N LEU A 749 20.22 14.30 -8.04
CA LEU A 749 19.42 13.96 -9.23
C LEU A 749 17.95 13.95 -8.82
N ILE A 750 17.14 14.84 -9.40
CA ILE A 750 15.75 15.09 -8.97
C ILE A 750 14.90 15.54 -10.17
N PRO A 751 13.62 15.13 -10.28
CA PRO A 751 12.71 15.62 -11.32
C PRO A 751 12.34 17.10 -11.12
N ALA A 752 11.88 17.75 -12.18
CA ALA A 752 11.70 19.21 -12.23
C ALA A 752 10.61 19.72 -11.28
N ASP A 753 9.56 18.94 -11.06
CA ASP A 753 8.47 19.21 -10.12
C ASP A 753 8.98 19.21 -8.66
N SER A 754 9.74 18.18 -8.28
CA SER A 754 10.30 17.99 -6.94
C SER A 754 11.44 18.96 -6.66
N ALA A 755 12.16 19.41 -7.69
CA ALA A 755 13.18 20.45 -7.58
C ALA A 755 12.61 21.76 -7.02
N LEU A 756 11.32 22.05 -7.26
CA LEU A 756 10.65 23.25 -6.71
C LEU A 756 10.62 23.27 -5.19
N GLU A 757 10.77 22.13 -4.49
CA GLU A 757 10.85 22.11 -3.03
C GLU A 757 12.10 22.85 -2.53
N TYR A 758 13.17 22.87 -3.32
CA TYR A 758 14.52 23.31 -2.94
C TYR A 758 15.00 24.59 -3.66
N MET A 759 14.42 24.87 -4.82
CA MET A 759 14.69 26.09 -5.60
C MET A 759 14.09 27.31 -4.92
N ARG A 760 14.80 28.44 -4.81
CA ARG A 760 14.25 29.70 -4.25
C ARG A 760 14.93 30.93 -4.84
N ASP A 761 14.23 32.07 -4.90
CA ASP A 761 14.86 33.32 -5.30
C ASP A 761 15.85 33.79 -4.23
N THR A 762 17.02 34.21 -4.68
CA THR A 762 18.05 34.88 -3.89
C THR A 762 17.54 36.10 -3.11
N LYS A 763 16.47 36.78 -3.53
CA LYS A 763 15.90 37.90 -2.76
C LYS A 763 15.45 37.50 -1.33
N TYR A 764 15.27 36.21 -1.07
CA TYR A 764 14.89 35.64 0.23
C TYR A 764 16.06 35.09 1.07
N TYR A 765 17.30 35.58 0.87
CA TYR A 765 18.58 35.17 1.51
C TYR A 765 18.68 35.27 3.07
N GLY A 766 17.60 35.09 3.81
CA GLY A 766 17.64 34.82 5.25
C GLY A 766 18.20 33.43 5.56
N LYS A 767 18.90 33.26 6.70
CA LYS A 767 19.53 31.99 7.13
C LYS A 767 18.58 30.80 7.27
N GLU A 768 17.28 31.06 7.32
CA GLU A 768 16.23 30.06 7.55
C GLU A 768 15.50 29.66 6.25
N TYR A 769 15.58 30.47 5.18
CA TYR A 769 14.77 30.31 3.94
C TYR A 769 15.55 30.49 2.63
N GLY A 770 16.89 30.53 2.66
CA GLY A 770 17.72 30.66 1.46
C GLY A 770 17.60 29.45 0.51
N PRO A 771 18.02 29.61 -0.76
CA PRO A 771 18.00 28.51 -1.73
C PRO A 771 18.87 27.35 -1.25
N GLN A 772 18.38 26.12 -1.43
CA GLN A 772 19.17 24.92 -1.15
C GLN A 772 20.02 24.48 -2.34
N PHE A 773 19.72 25.02 -3.53
CA PHE A 773 20.52 24.84 -4.74
C PHE A 773 21.36 26.08 -5.05
N ALA A 774 22.59 25.84 -5.49
CA ALA A 774 23.51 26.89 -5.92
C ALA A 774 23.20 27.36 -7.34
N ASP A 775 23.63 28.59 -7.62
CA ASP A 775 23.59 29.19 -8.95
C ASP A 775 24.64 28.55 -9.87
N LEU A 776 24.20 27.69 -10.79
CA LEU A 776 25.04 26.84 -11.64
C LEU A 776 25.93 27.65 -12.59
N GLU A 777 25.48 28.81 -13.05
CA GLU A 777 26.27 29.69 -13.93
C GLU A 777 27.53 30.21 -13.22
N LYS A 778 27.46 30.49 -11.90
CA LYS A 778 28.63 30.90 -11.09
C LYS A 778 29.67 29.79 -10.97
N HIS A 779 29.30 28.55 -11.31
CA HIS A 779 30.16 27.38 -11.28
C HIS A 779 30.49 26.85 -12.68
N GLY A 780 30.25 27.64 -13.73
CA GLY A 780 30.72 27.38 -15.10
C GLY A 780 29.76 26.58 -15.98
N ILE A 781 28.55 26.28 -15.52
CA ILE A 781 27.54 25.54 -16.29
C ILE A 781 26.69 26.55 -17.06
N LYS A 782 26.80 26.58 -18.40
CA LYS A 782 26.21 27.64 -19.25
C LYS A 782 25.03 27.22 -20.14
N GLY A 783 24.66 25.94 -20.17
CA GLY A 783 23.45 25.48 -20.87
C GLY A 783 23.37 25.75 -22.39
N GLU A 784 24.43 26.21 -23.06
CA GLU A 784 24.39 26.75 -24.43
C GLU A 784 23.88 25.76 -25.51
N LYS A 785 24.04 24.45 -25.28
CA LYS A 785 23.55 23.38 -26.16
C LYS A 785 22.25 22.74 -25.68
N ILE A 786 21.68 23.26 -24.60
CA ILE A 786 20.44 22.79 -24.03
C ILE A 786 19.29 23.59 -24.60
N VAL A 787 18.19 22.92 -24.90
CA VAL A 787 16.98 23.57 -25.41
C VAL A 787 16.50 24.61 -24.39
N GLU A 788 16.17 25.83 -24.85
CA GLU A 788 15.84 26.94 -23.95
C GLU A 788 14.60 26.67 -23.09
N SER A 789 13.57 26.01 -23.64
CA SER A 789 12.39 25.60 -22.87
C SER A 789 12.76 24.64 -21.73
N ALA A 790 13.67 23.71 -21.96
CA ALA A 790 14.23 22.84 -20.93
C ALA A 790 15.07 23.60 -19.90
N LEU A 791 15.95 24.51 -20.34
CA LEU A 791 16.80 25.30 -19.45
C LEU A 791 15.97 26.23 -18.55
N SER A 792 14.86 26.76 -19.06
CA SER A 792 13.94 27.63 -18.33
C SER A 792 13.35 26.94 -17.08
N LEU A 793 13.28 25.60 -17.07
CA LEU A 793 12.75 24.85 -15.95
C LEU A 793 13.61 24.97 -14.68
N GLY A 794 14.87 25.34 -14.82
CA GLY A 794 15.80 25.52 -13.71
C GLY A 794 15.98 26.96 -13.24
N LYS A 795 15.35 27.94 -13.90
CA LYS A 795 15.59 29.37 -13.66
C LYS A 795 14.66 29.91 -12.56
N VAL A 796 15.24 30.53 -11.53
CA VAL A 796 14.51 31.32 -10.52
C VAL A 796 15.13 32.70 -10.43
N GLY A 797 14.35 33.74 -10.71
CA GLY A 797 14.87 35.10 -10.86
C GLY A 797 15.96 35.12 -11.93
N THR A 798 17.17 35.55 -11.57
CA THR A 798 18.34 35.56 -12.46
C THR A 798 19.26 34.35 -12.30
N SER A 799 18.90 33.36 -11.47
CA SER A 799 19.77 32.23 -11.13
C SER A 799 19.30 30.95 -11.80
N LEU A 800 20.23 30.19 -12.38
CA LEU A 800 20.00 28.85 -12.88
C LEU A 800 20.35 27.84 -11.76
N GLN A 801 19.36 27.20 -11.16
CA GLN A 801 19.55 26.35 -9.97
C GLN A 801 19.48 24.84 -10.25
N TRP A 802 18.92 24.46 -11.40
CA TRP A 802 18.72 23.07 -11.81
C TRP A 802 18.87 22.96 -13.33
N VAL A 803 19.33 21.82 -13.86
CA VAL A 803 19.46 21.61 -15.31
C VAL A 803 18.99 20.21 -15.73
N PRO A 804 18.17 20.09 -16.78
CA PRO A 804 17.66 18.80 -17.26
C PRO A 804 18.64 18.10 -18.19
N PHE A 805 18.65 16.77 -18.16
CA PHE A 805 19.37 15.94 -19.14
C PHE A 805 18.41 15.23 -20.13
N ASN A 806 17.14 15.08 -19.78
CA ASN A 806 16.08 14.61 -20.68
C ASN A 806 14.93 15.63 -20.72
N TYR A 807 13.95 15.39 -21.58
CA TYR A 807 12.83 16.26 -21.85
C TYR A 807 11.61 15.45 -22.30
N ASP A 808 10.41 15.93 -22.02
CA ASP A 808 9.16 15.32 -22.45
C ASP A 808 8.08 16.40 -22.64
N ARG A 809 7.20 16.23 -23.62
CA ARG A 809 6.31 17.31 -24.09
C ARG A 809 5.01 16.83 -24.70
N ALA A 810 4.00 17.70 -24.66
CA ALA A 810 2.66 17.37 -25.13
C ALA A 810 2.60 17.23 -26.66
N VAL A 811 1.92 16.18 -27.12
CA VAL A 811 1.73 15.78 -28.52
C VAL A 811 0.33 15.18 -28.72
N VAL A 812 -0.05 14.92 -29.97
CA VAL A 812 -1.24 14.13 -30.28
C VAL A 812 -0.82 12.72 -30.74
N MET A 813 -1.22 11.71 -29.99
CA MET A 813 -1.04 10.30 -30.37
C MET A 813 -2.26 9.81 -31.14
N CYS A 814 -2.03 9.15 -32.27
CA CYS A 814 -3.07 8.67 -33.19
C CYS A 814 -3.01 7.16 -33.35
N ASP A 815 -4.15 6.49 -33.15
CA ASP A 815 -4.35 5.08 -33.47
C ASP A 815 -4.78 4.95 -34.93
N LEU A 816 -3.83 4.60 -35.80
CA LEU A 816 -4.08 4.51 -37.24
C LEU A 816 -5.13 3.46 -37.60
N ASN A 817 -5.37 2.45 -36.75
CA ASN A 817 -6.42 1.47 -37.01
C ASN A 817 -7.81 2.13 -37.01
N VAL A 818 -8.04 3.11 -36.12
CA VAL A 818 -9.32 3.82 -36.04
C VAL A 818 -9.51 4.72 -37.26
N PHE A 819 -8.46 5.41 -37.70
CA PHE A 819 -8.50 6.22 -38.93
C PHE A 819 -8.82 5.37 -40.16
N GLU A 820 -8.13 4.23 -40.32
CA GLU A 820 -8.36 3.28 -41.41
C GLU A 820 -9.78 2.68 -41.38
N GLU A 821 -10.25 2.24 -40.21
CA GLU A 821 -11.59 1.64 -40.04
C GLU A 821 -12.71 2.62 -40.39
N LEU A 822 -12.53 3.90 -40.03
CA LEU A 822 -13.54 4.94 -40.26
C LEU A 822 -13.38 5.66 -41.61
N GLY A 823 -12.32 5.36 -42.37
CA GLY A 823 -12.03 6.01 -43.64
C GLY A 823 -11.75 7.51 -43.51
N VAL A 824 -11.12 7.92 -42.40
CA VAL A 824 -10.75 9.31 -42.13
C VAL A 824 -9.29 9.51 -42.52
N GLU A 825 -9.00 10.55 -43.31
CA GLU A 825 -7.62 10.89 -43.68
C GLU A 825 -6.84 11.39 -42.46
N VAL A 826 -5.59 10.95 -42.36
CA VAL A 826 -4.68 11.35 -41.29
C VAL A 826 -4.12 12.75 -41.60
N PRO A 827 -4.23 13.72 -40.67
CA PRO A 827 -3.70 15.07 -40.88
C PRO A 827 -2.18 15.11 -41.07
N ASP A 828 -1.69 16.11 -41.79
CA ASP A 828 -0.25 16.40 -41.87
C ASP A 828 0.25 17.20 -40.65
N ARG A 829 1.57 17.22 -40.45
CA ARG A 829 2.24 17.88 -39.31
C ARG A 829 2.09 19.42 -39.26
N SER A 830 1.49 20.05 -40.28
CA SER A 830 1.19 21.48 -40.35
C SER A 830 -0.29 21.83 -40.12
N TRP A 831 -1.07 20.85 -39.67
CA TRP A 831 -2.49 20.99 -39.36
C TRP A 831 -2.82 22.14 -38.38
N THR A 832 -3.95 22.78 -38.66
CA THR A 832 -4.50 23.88 -37.87
C THR A 832 -5.46 23.37 -36.80
N TYR A 833 -5.84 24.23 -35.85
CA TYR A 833 -6.91 23.94 -34.90
C TYR A 833 -8.21 23.57 -35.62
N GLU A 834 -8.55 24.23 -36.72
CA GLU A 834 -9.73 23.90 -37.52
C GLU A 834 -9.65 22.48 -38.11
N ASP A 835 -8.48 22.04 -38.57
CA ASP A 835 -8.26 20.68 -39.08
C ASP A 835 -8.36 19.65 -37.97
N PHE A 836 -7.82 19.96 -36.78
CA PHE A 836 -7.97 19.14 -35.58
C PHE A 836 -9.44 18.93 -35.20
N VAL A 837 -10.25 20.00 -35.15
CA VAL A 837 -11.68 19.89 -34.82
C VAL A 837 -12.43 19.06 -35.87
N LYS A 838 -12.19 19.30 -37.16
CA LYS A 838 -12.81 18.52 -38.25
C LYS A 838 -12.44 17.04 -38.18
N THR A 839 -11.19 16.73 -37.86
CA THR A 839 -10.70 15.35 -37.72
C THR A 839 -11.36 14.67 -36.53
N ALA A 840 -11.42 15.33 -35.38
CA ALA A 840 -12.10 14.81 -34.20
C ALA A 840 -13.60 14.56 -34.46
N GLU A 841 -14.26 15.46 -35.19
CA GLU A 841 -15.64 15.27 -35.62
C GLU A 841 -15.79 14.06 -36.56
N ALA A 842 -14.94 13.93 -37.58
CA ALA A 842 -14.99 12.83 -38.54
C ALA A 842 -14.77 11.45 -37.91
N LEU A 843 -13.90 11.37 -36.89
CA LEU A 843 -13.63 10.15 -36.12
C LEU A 843 -14.75 9.81 -35.12
N THR A 844 -15.71 10.71 -34.89
CA THR A 844 -16.80 10.48 -33.94
C THR A 844 -17.96 9.76 -34.62
N GLN A 845 -18.06 8.44 -34.45
CA GLN A 845 -19.10 7.61 -35.07
C GLN A 845 -19.85 6.69 -34.09
N ARG A 846 -21.12 6.41 -34.42
CA ARG A 846 -22.03 5.57 -33.63
C ARG A 846 -22.82 4.61 -34.52
N LYS A 847 -22.20 3.50 -34.95
CA LYS A 847 -22.89 2.44 -35.71
C LYS A 847 -22.38 1.05 -35.30
N ASN A 848 -23.29 0.07 -35.30
CA ASN A 848 -23.02 -1.38 -35.19
C ASN A 848 -22.21 -1.82 -33.96
N SER A 849 -22.80 -1.78 -32.76
CA SER A 849 -22.23 -2.28 -31.49
C SER A 849 -20.89 -1.68 -31.05
N ARG A 850 -20.32 -0.73 -31.81
CA ARG A 850 -19.07 -0.02 -31.53
C ARG A 850 -19.31 1.49 -31.50
N SER A 851 -18.63 2.18 -30.58
CA SER A 851 -18.71 3.63 -30.40
C SER A 851 -17.29 4.21 -30.45
N TYR A 852 -17.08 5.24 -31.26
CA TYR A 852 -15.80 5.97 -31.35
C TYR A 852 -16.01 7.45 -31.01
N THR A 853 -15.03 8.02 -30.32
CA THR A 853 -14.90 9.45 -30.06
C THR A 853 -13.59 9.94 -30.69
N GLY A 854 -13.59 11.16 -31.22
CA GLY A 854 -12.45 11.70 -31.94
C GLY A 854 -11.17 11.77 -31.12
N VAL A 855 -11.24 12.33 -29.90
CA VAL A 855 -10.05 12.59 -29.08
C VAL A 855 -10.27 12.28 -27.60
N TYR A 856 -9.26 11.68 -26.94
CA TYR A 856 -9.14 11.69 -25.49
C TYR A 856 -8.44 12.98 -25.06
N LEU A 857 -9.08 13.77 -24.22
CA LEU A 857 -8.62 15.10 -23.84
C LEU A 857 -8.60 15.26 -22.31
N PRO A 858 -7.48 15.02 -21.61
CA PRO A 858 -7.42 15.06 -20.15
C PRO A 858 -7.44 16.50 -19.62
N TYR A 859 -8.57 17.19 -19.79
CA TYR A 859 -8.74 18.63 -19.54
C TYR A 859 -8.44 19.08 -18.10
N HIS A 860 -8.45 18.17 -17.14
CA HIS A 860 -8.08 18.45 -15.74
C HIS A 860 -6.58 18.71 -15.57
N GLN A 861 -5.74 18.22 -16.48
CA GLN A 861 -4.31 18.43 -16.44
C GLN A 861 -3.94 19.82 -16.94
N ALA A 862 -3.05 20.47 -16.21
CA ALA A 862 -2.58 21.83 -16.48
C ALA A 862 -2.09 22.01 -17.92
N PHE A 863 -1.31 21.07 -18.44
CA PHE A 863 -0.79 21.15 -19.80
C PHE A 863 -1.89 21.27 -20.85
N VAL A 864 -3.06 20.64 -20.66
CA VAL A 864 -4.14 20.68 -21.66
C VAL A 864 -4.82 22.04 -21.65
N TRP A 865 -5.43 22.45 -20.54
CA TRP A 865 -6.24 23.67 -20.54
C TRP A 865 -5.40 24.93 -20.72
N MET A 866 -4.13 24.93 -20.29
CA MET A 866 -3.21 26.05 -20.52
C MET A 866 -2.91 26.24 -22.01
N GLN A 867 -2.81 25.15 -22.79
CA GLN A 867 -2.63 25.23 -24.24
C GLN A 867 -3.82 25.88 -24.92
N PHE A 868 -5.05 25.54 -24.53
CA PHE A 868 -6.25 26.19 -25.06
C PHE A 868 -6.32 27.68 -24.66
N VAL A 869 -6.00 28.03 -23.42
CA VAL A 869 -5.96 29.44 -22.99
C VAL A 869 -4.95 30.23 -23.84
N ARG A 870 -3.71 29.76 -23.94
CA ARG A 870 -2.64 30.45 -24.69
C ARG A 870 -2.87 30.44 -26.20
N GLY A 871 -3.34 29.33 -26.75
CA GLY A 871 -3.55 29.16 -28.19
C GLY A 871 -4.61 30.10 -28.75
N PHE A 872 -5.54 30.55 -27.91
CA PHE A 872 -6.53 31.57 -28.25
C PHE A 872 -6.11 32.99 -27.82
N GLY A 873 -4.86 33.18 -27.38
CA GLY A 873 -4.28 34.49 -27.02
C GLY A 873 -4.65 34.97 -25.62
N GLY A 874 -5.11 34.07 -24.75
CA GLY A 874 -5.39 34.34 -23.35
C GLY A 874 -4.16 34.13 -22.47
N GLU A 875 -4.22 34.70 -21.28
CA GLU A 875 -3.29 34.45 -20.17
C GLU A 875 -4.11 34.09 -18.94
N TRP A 876 -3.72 33.03 -18.23
CA TRP A 876 -4.45 32.55 -17.05
C TRP A 876 -4.07 33.31 -15.78
N PHE A 877 -2.98 34.09 -15.82
CA PHE A 877 -2.46 34.84 -14.70
C PHE A 877 -2.14 36.29 -15.11
N ASP A 878 -2.74 37.24 -14.41
CA ASP A 878 -2.42 38.65 -14.45
C ASP A 878 -1.36 38.96 -13.39
N LYS A 879 -0.12 39.11 -13.87
CA LYS A 879 1.04 39.40 -13.01
C LYS A 879 0.96 40.76 -12.32
N GLU A 880 0.26 41.74 -12.89
CA GLU A 880 0.16 43.08 -12.31
C GLU A 880 -0.76 43.09 -11.08
N ASN A 881 -1.89 42.38 -11.17
CA ASN A 881 -2.88 42.31 -10.10
C ASN A 881 -2.71 41.09 -9.18
N LEU A 882 -1.79 40.18 -9.53
CA LEU A 882 -1.56 38.90 -8.86
C LEU A 882 -2.84 38.06 -8.79
N ASP A 883 -3.56 38.01 -9.91
CA ASP A 883 -4.87 37.36 -10.03
C ASP A 883 -4.89 36.35 -11.16
N LEU A 884 -5.64 35.27 -10.97
CA LEU A 884 -6.01 34.38 -12.05
C LEU A 884 -7.15 34.99 -12.88
N VAL A 885 -7.11 34.73 -14.19
CA VAL A 885 -8.07 35.24 -15.16
C VAL A 885 -8.55 34.08 -16.03
N LEU A 886 -9.65 33.45 -15.63
CA LEU A 886 -10.24 32.29 -16.31
C LEU A 886 -11.61 32.61 -16.91
N THR A 887 -12.30 33.60 -16.36
CA THR A 887 -13.73 33.87 -16.64
C THR A 887 -13.98 35.03 -17.61
N LYS A 888 -12.93 35.65 -18.18
CA LYS A 888 -13.04 36.81 -19.06
C LYS A 888 -12.09 36.74 -20.25
N GLY A 889 -12.39 37.51 -21.29
CA GLY A 889 -11.50 37.75 -22.43
C GLY A 889 -11.11 36.48 -23.19
N LYS A 890 -9.90 36.48 -23.75
CA LYS A 890 -9.35 35.38 -24.55
C LYS A 890 -9.12 34.09 -23.75
N SER A 891 -8.86 34.19 -22.45
CA SER A 891 -8.71 33.02 -21.58
C SER A 891 -10.02 32.22 -21.47
N PHE A 892 -11.15 32.92 -21.31
CA PHE A 892 -12.47 32.29 -21.33
C PHE A 892 -12.83 31.73 -22.72
N GLU A 893 -12.43 32.41 -23.80
CA GLU A 893 -12.61 31.91 -25.17
C GLU A 893 -11.88 30.59 -25.40
N GLY A 894 -10.62 30.48 -24.97
CA GLY A 894 -9.83 29.24 -25.06
C GLY A 894 -10.47 28.07 -24.29
N LEU A 895 -10.81 28.30 -23.01
CA LEU A 895 -11.51 27.29 -22.19
C LEU A 895 -12.87 26.91 -22.80
N SER A 896 -13.63 27.87 -23.31
CA SER A 896 -14.91 27.62 -23.95
C SER A 896 -14.76 26.71 -25.17
N ASN A 897 -13.74 26.91 -26.01
CA ASN A 897 -13.46 26.08 -27.16
C ASN A 897 -13.10 24.64 -26.77
N MET A 898 -12.31 24.47 -25.70
CA MET A 898 -12.04 23.14 -25.12
C MET A 898 -13.33 22.44 -24.69
N PHE A 899 -14.20 23.13 -23.95
CA PHE A 899 -15.46 22.55 -23.47
C PHE A 899 -16.48 22.30 -24.58
N LEU A 900 -16.42 23.04 -25.70
CA LEU A 900 -17.26 22.78 -26.86
C LEU A 900 -16.94 21.43 -27.51
N LEU A 901 -15.67 21.00 -27.54
CA LEU A 901 -15.28 19.67 -28.04
C LEU A 901 -15.88 18.55 -27.17
N LEU A 902 -15.79 18.71 -25.85
CA LEU A 902 -16.36 17.79 -24.88
C LEU A 902 -17.89 17.74 -25.02
N ASN A 903 -18.57 18.89 -24.98
CA ASN A 903 -20.03 18.97 -25.10
C ASN A 903 -20.56 18.51 -26.48
N GLY A 904 -19.76 18.70 -27.53
CA GLY A 904 -20.02 18.20 -28.87
C GLY A 904 -19.94 16.66 -28.97
N GLY A 905 -19.33 15.99 -28.00
CA GLY A 905 -19.03 14.55 -28.03
C GLY A 905 -17.86 14.19 -28.93
N TYR A 906 -17.11 15.19 -29.41
CA TYR A 906 -15.91 15.01 -30.24
C TYR A 906 -14.68 14.67 -29.41
N ALA A 907 -14.69 15.08 -28.14
CA ALA A 907 -13.72 14.70 -27.14
C ALA A 907 -14.37 13.92 -26.00
N GLN A 908 -13.62 12.98 -25.43
CA GLN A 908 -13.94 12.32 -24.17
C GLN A 908 -12.82 12.55 -23.16
N ALA A 909 -13.16 12.53 -21.90
CA ALA A 909 -12.24 12.75 -20.80
C ALA A 909 -12.84 12.22 -19.51
N ASN A 910 -11.99 11.98 -18.50
CA ASN A 910 -12.44 11.59 -17.18
C ASN A 910 -13.56 12.52 -16.65
N GLY A 911 -14.66 11.93 -16.18
CA GLY A 911 -15.77 12.64 -15.56
C GLY A 911 -16.70 13.40 -16.51
N PHE A 912 -16.47 13.37 -17.82
CA PHE A 912 -17.28 14.11 -18.79
C PHE A 912 -18.03 13.19 -19.77
N ASN A 913 -19.35 13.07 -19.59
CA ASN A 913 -20.17 12.11 -20.33
C ASN A 913 -21.20 12.83 -21.20
N ALA A 914 -20.75 13.45 -22.30
CA ALA A 914 -21.69 13.90 -23.32
C ALA A 914 -21.85 12.81 -24.37
N ARG A 915 -23.09 12.64 -24.86
CA ARG A 915 -23.30 12.08 -26.19
C ARG A 915 -22.67 10.67 -26.37
N ASP A 916 -22.80 9.79 -25.37
CA ASP A 916 -22.29 8.39 -25.37
C ASP A 916 -20.76 8.24 -25.36
N SER A 917 -20.01 9.32 -25.09
CA SER A 917 -18.54 9.32 -24.99
C SER A 917 -18.00 8.30 -23.99
N TRP A 918 -18.77 8.02 -22.92
CA TRP A 918 -18.38 7.13 -21.83
C TRP A 918 -17.97 5.72 -22.26
N ASN A 919 -18.57 5.19 -23.33
CA ASN A 919 -18.32 3.82 -23.80
C ASN A 919 -17.51 3.78 -25.11
N ALA A 920 -16.98 4.91 -25.54
CA ALA A 920 -16.31 5.04 -26.83
C ALA A 920 -14.81 4.72 -26.73
N LYS A 921 -14.24 4.20 -27.81
CA LYS A 921 -12.78 4.20 -28.02
C LYS A 921 -12.34 5.54 -28.62
N CYS A 922 -11.08 5.94 -28.42
CA CYS A 922 -10.52 7.14 -29.03
C CYS A 922 -9.66 6.84 -30.25
N GLY A 923 -9.77 7.66 -31.31
CA GLY A 923 -8.83 7.65 -32.43
C GLY A 923 -7.58 8.50 -32.17
N MET A 924 -7.70 9.56 -31.35
CA MET A 924 -6.59 10.44 -30.98
C MET A 924 -6.51 10.65 -29.47
N SER A 925 -5.36 11.09 -28.97
CA SER A 925 -5.18 11.49 -27.57
C SER A 925 -4.18 12.63 -27.40
N PHE A 926 -4.54 13.61 -26.56
CA PHE A 926 -3.57 14.54 -26.00
C PHE A 926 -2.78 13.81 -24.91
N ALA A 927 -1.48 13.62 -25.16
CA ALA A 927 -0.59 12.92 -24.25
C ALA A 927 0.81 13.53 -24.30
N PHE A 928 1.68 13.12 -23.40
CA PHE A 928 3.09 13.44 -23.49
C PHE A 928 3.86 12.40 -24.32
N ALA A 929 4.87 12.83 -25.08
CA ALA A 929 5.53 12.04 -26.12
C ALA A 929 6.17 10.74 -25.64
N SER A 930 6.69 10.73 -24.41
CA SER A 930 7.41 9.59 -23.83
C SER A 930 6.62 8.89 -22.72
N GLN A 931 5.32 9.20 -22.57
CA GLN A 931 4.45 8.64 -21.54
C GLN A 931 3.65 7.44 -22.02
N PRO A 932 3.99 6.22 -21.51
CA PRO A 932 2.90 5.35 -21.07
C PRO A 932 3.04 4.80 -19.64
N GLU A 933 4.24 4.73 -19.03
CA GLU A 933 4.39 3.95 -17.77
C GLU A 933 5.13 4.57 -16.58
N ARG A 934 5.73 5.77 -16.67
CA ARG A 934 6.66 6.23 -15.60
C ARG A 934 6.41 7.64 -15.05
N ASN A 935 5.29 7.84 -14.33
CA ASN A 935 4.95 9.01 -13.47
C ASN A 935 3.72 9.85 -13.90
N GLY A 936 2.90 9.35 -14.82
CA GLY A 936 1.69 10.05 -15.29
C GLY A 936 0.42 9.23 -15.08
N MET A 937 0.34 8.47 -13.98
CA MET A 937 -0.77 7.54 -13.77
C MET A 937 -2.10 8.30 -13.79
N TYR A 938 -2.83 8.13 -14.88
CA TYR A 938 -4.25 8.42 -14.90
C TYR A 938 -4.86 7.62 -13.76
N PHE A 939 -5.32 8.31 -12.71
CA PHE A 939 -6.02 7.62 -11.63
C PHE A 939 -7.42 7.20 -12.07
N LEU A 940 -7.53 6.54 -13.21
CA LEU A 940 -8.73 6.00 -13.80
C LEU A 940 -8.77 4.49 -13.55
N PRO A 941 -9.97 3.89 -13.52
CA PRO A 941 -10.09 2.45 -13.75
C PRO A 941 -9.25 2.03 -14.96
N GLU A 942 -8.52 0.91 -14.83
CA GLU A 942 -7.70 0.34 -15.91
C GLU A 942 -8.50 0.25 -17.22
N GLU A 943 -9.76 -0.17 -17.16
CA GLU A 943 -10.67 -0.27 -18.30
C GLU A 943 -10.95 1.05 -19.04
N GLU A 944 -10.88 2.20 -18.35
CA GLU A 944 -11.01 3.52 -18.97
C GLU A 944 -9.68 3.97 -19.59
N MET A 945 -8.56 3.62 -18.97
CA MET A 945 -7.21 3.88 -19.53
C MET A 945 -6.95 3.09 -20.81
N MET A 946 -7.40 1.83 -20.88
CA MET A 946 -7.27 0.95 -22.06
C MET A 946 -7.85 1.55 -23.35
N ARG A 947 -8.67 2.61 -23.27
CA ARG A 947 -9.33 3.25 -24.43
C ARG A 947 -8.58 4.47 -24.97
N ASN A 948 -7.53 4.90 -24.26
CA ASN A 948 -6.64 5.98 -24.65
C ASN A 948 -5.50 5.42 -25.52
N PRO A 949 -5.29 5.86 -26.77
CA PRO A 949 -4.22 5.35 -27.61
C PRO A 949 -2.81 5.56 -27.05
N ALA A 950 -2.62 6.50 -26.11
CA ALA A 950 -1.36 6.64 -25.38
C ALA A 950 -1.07 5.47 -24.43
N TYR A 951 -2.10 4.79 -23.92
CA TYR A 951 -1.94 3.69 -22.98
C TYR A 951 -1.32 2.45 -23.64
N TYR A 952 -1.70 2.15 -24.88
CA TYR A 952 -1.22 1.00 -25.65
C TYR A 952 -0.30 1.43 -26.82
N ALA A 953 0.37 2.58 -26.68
CA ALA A 953 1.24 3.16 -27.70
C ALA A 953 2.38 2.22 -28.13
N GLU A 954 2.95 1.46 -27.18
CA GLU A 954 4.00 0.49 -27.51
C GLU A 954 3.50 -0.64 -28.42
N GLU A 955 2.28 -1.13 -28.18
CA GLU A 955 1.64 -2.16 -29.01
C GLU A 955 1.34 -1.62 -30.41
N LEU A 956 0.74 -0.43 -30.50
CA LEU A 956 0.50 0.24 -31.78
C LEU A 956 1.80 0.47 -32.55
N ALA A 957 2.88 0.87 -31.88
CA ALA A 957 4.16 1.09 -32.53
C ALA A 957 4.77 -0.21 -33.06
N LYS A 958 4.68 -1.33 -32.32
CA LYS A 958 5.11 -2.65 -32.80
C LYS A 958 4.38 -3.09 -34.07
N GLU A 959 3.14 -2.66 -34.24
CA GLU A 959 2.31 -2.93 -35.42
C GLU A 959 2.46 -1.88 -36.55
N ASN A 960 3.30 -0.85 -36.38
CA ASN A 960 3.37 0.33 -37.25
C ASN A 960 2.00 1.05 -37.41
N LYS A 961 1.22 1.08 -36.33
CA LYS A 961 -0.12 1.69 -36.24
C LYS A 961 -0.18 2.90 -35.30
N LEU A 962 0.97 3.37 -34.80
CA LEU A 962 1.08 4.60 -34.02
C LEU A 962 1.65 5.73 -34.87
N LEU A 963 0.94 6.85 -34.94
CA LEU A 963 1.49 8.13 -35.41
C LEU A 963 1.47 9.14 -34.27
N ILE A 964 2.56 9.87 -34.10
CA ILE A 964 2.66 11.02 -33.19
C ILE A 964 2.70 12.29 -34.03
N LEU A 965 1.71 13.16 -33.83
CA LEU A 965 1.62 14.46 -34.46
C LEU A 965 2.01 15.57 -33.48
N PRO A 966 2.64 16.66 -33.95
CA PRO A 966 2.79 17.87 -33.14
C PRO A 966 1.40 18.43 -32.80
N LEU A 967 1.33 19.24 -31.74
CA LEU A 967 0.10 19.95 -31.40
C LEU A 967 -0.38 20.80 -32.60
N PRO A 968 -1.71 20.91 -32.83
CA PRO A 968 -2.23 21.71 -33.92
C PRO A 968 -1.87 23.18 -33.72
N LYS A 969 -1.66 23.90 -34.83
CA LYS A 969 -1.46 25.34 -34.77
C LYS A 969 -2.76 26.04 -34.37
N PHE A 970 -2.78 26.66 -33.19
CA PHE A 970 -3.94 27.41 -32.69
C PHE A 970 -4.06 28.78 -33.37
N PRO A 971 -5.23 29.46 -33.25
CA PRO A 971 -5.48 30.74 -33.93
C PRO A 971 -4.43 31.82 -33.67
N GLU A 972 -3.87 31.90 -32.46
CA GLU A 972 -2.86 32.89 -32.07
C GLU A 972 -1.41 32.36 -32.17
N GLY A 973 -1.22 31.14 -32.66
CA GLY A 973 0.10 30.57 -32.95
C GLY A 973 0.35 29.19 -32.35
N ASN A 974 1.62 28.80 -32.38
CA ASN A 974 2.08 27.54 -31.80
C ASN A 974 2.12 27.63 -30.28
N VAL A 975 1.65 26.58 -29.62
CA VAL A 975 1.72 26.43 -28.16
C VAL A 975 2.23 25.04 -27.83
N GLY A 976 2.82 24.89 -26.64
CA GLY A 976 3.27 23.60 -26.15
C GLY A 976 3.42 23.59 -24.64
N ALA A 977 3.65 22.40 -24.10
CA ALA A 977 3.79 22.17 -22.67
C ALA A 977 4.83 21.09 -22.38
N SER A 978 5.67 21.34 -21.39
CA SER A 978 6.66 20.39 -20.88
C SER A 978 6.07 19.55 -19.76
N ASN A 979 6.47 18.29 -19.67
CA ASN A 979 6.02 17.36 -18.64
C ASN A 979 6.91 17.43 -17.41
N THR A 980 6.65 18.33 -16.48
CA THR A 980 7.60 18.56 -15.37
C THR A 980 7.89 17.32 -14.51
N ASP A 981 6.99 16.35 -14.48
CA ASP A 981 7.12 15.11 -13.68
C ASP A 981 8.06 14.07 -14.32
N PHE A 982 8.27 14.12 -15.65
CA PHE A 982 9.14 13.19 -16.41
C PHE A 982 10.53 13.75 -16.71
N ILE A 983 10.71 15.05 -16.48
CA ILE A 983 11.96 15.74 -16.80
C ILE A 983 12.87 15.69 -15.58
N HIS A 984 13.96 14.95 -15.74
CA HIS A 984 14.96 14.70 -14.71
C HIS A 984 16.21 15.52 -14.98
N GLY A 985 16.85 15.92 -13.88
CA GLY A 985 17.99 16.80 -13.95
C GLY A 985 18.83 16.77 -12.70
N PHE A 986 19.89 17.57 -12.75
CA PHE A 986 20.85 17.69 -11.67
C PHE A 986 20.83 19.08 -11.08
N ALA A 987 20.98 19.15 -9.76
CA ALA A 987 21.22 20.39 -9.03
C ALA A 987 22.45 20.29 -8.15
N LEU A 988 23.11 21.44 -7.97
CA LEU A 988 24.26 21.59 -7.09
C LEU A 988 23.79 22.02 -5.70
N VAL A 989 24.11 21.26 -4.65
CA VAL A 989 23.70 21.62 -3.28
C VAL A 989 24.48 22.85 -2.80
N ASP A 990 23.78 23.91 -2.40
CA ASP A 990 24.41 25.18 -1.98
C ASP A 990 25.30 25.01 -0.75
N SER A 991 24.94 24.12 0.17
CA SER A 991 25.78 23.84 1.34
C SER A 991 27.07 23.06 1.02
N SER A 992 27.25 22.55 -0.21
CA SER A 992 28.42 21.77 -0.59
C SER A 992 29.71 22.59 -0.50
N LYS A 993 30.76 21.95 0.01
CA LYS A 993 32.15 22.47 0.02
C LYS A 993 32.93 22.06 -1.23
N LYS A 994 32.34 21.27 -2.14
CA LYS A 994 33.00 20.70 -3.33
C LYS A 994 32.38 21.21 -4.63
N LYS A 995 31.82 22.42 -4.63
CA LYS A 995 31.03 22.99 -5.75
C LYS A 995 31.70 22.84 -7.13
N ASN A 996 33.00 23.10 -7.23
CA ASN A 996 33.72 22.99 -8.50
C ASN A 996 33.89 21.54 -9.00
N LEU A 997 33.98 20.55 -8.09
CA LEU A 997 34.04 19.13 -8.48
C LEU A 997 32.64 18.63 -8.84
N ALA A 998 31.65 19.03 -8.05
CA ALA A 998 30.25 18.72 -8.27
C ALA A 998 29.74 19.27 -9.62
N ALA A 999 30.11 20.50 -9.97
CA ALA A 999 29.76 21.12 -11.25
C ALA A 999 30.24 20.31 -12.47
N LYS A 1000 31.37 19.60 -12.38
CA LYS A 1000 31.86 18.73 -13.47
C LYS A 1000 30.98 17.51 -13.70
N VAL A 1001 30.41 16.95 -12.63
CA VAL A 1001 29.45 15.83 -12.75
C VAL A 1001 28.19 16.30 -13.49
N ILE A 1002 27.70 17.50 -13.13
CA ILE A 1002 26.56 18.13 -13.78
C ILE A 1002 26.88 18.44 -15.25
N GLU A 1003 28.03 19.04 -15.55
CA GLU A 1003 28.47 19.34 -16.91
C GLU A 1003 28.52 18.07 -17.78
N PHE A 1004 29.05 16.97 -17.25
CA PHE A 1004 29.07 15.69 -17.97
C PHE A 1004 27.66 15.14 -18.25
N SER A 1005 26.69 15.34 -17.34
CA SER A 1005 25.29 14.95 -17.57
C SER A 1005 24.64 15.69 -18.74
N LEU A 1006 25.16 16.87 -19.10
CA LEU A 1006 24.69 17.67 -20.23
C LEU A 1006 25.40 17.33 -21.55
N SER A 1007 26.39 16.44 -21.53
CA SER A 1007 27.08 15.98 -22.73
C SER A 1007 26.25 14.95 -23.50
N VAL A 1008 26.57 14.74 -24.79
CA VAL A 1008 25.91 13.70 -25.61
C VAL A 1008 26.07 12.31 -24.97
N GLU A 1009 27.25 12.00 -24.45
CA GLU A 1009 27.52 10.70 -23.82
C GLU A 1009 26.78 10.53 -22.50
N GLY A 1010 26.80 11.56 -21.64
CA GLY A 1010 26.05 11.54 -20.38
C GLY A 1010 24.55 11.31 -20.60
N GLN A 1011 23.96 12.02 -21.56
CA GLN A 1011 22.54 11.86 -21.91
C GLN A 1011 22.26 10.49 -22.53
N ARG A 1012 23.15 9.96 -23.38
CA ARG A 1012 23.01 8.61 -23.96
C ARG A 1012 22.93 7.53 -22.88
N ILE A 1013 23.77 7.62 -21.86
CA ILE A 1013 23.79 6.65 -20.76
C ILE A 1013 22.53 6.81 -19.90
N LEU A 1014 22.22 8.03 -19.45
CA LEU A 1014 21.07 8.28 -18.58
C LEU A 1014 19.73 7.93 -19.24
N ASN A 1015 19.61 8.07 -20.57
CA ASN A 1015 18.41 7.72 -21.33
C ASN A 1015 18.03 6.24 -21.22
N LYS A 1016 18.99 5.33 -20.95
CA LYS A 1016 18.70 3.89 -20.78
C LYS A 1016 17.70 3.61 -19.65
N TYR A 1017 17.73 4.43 -18.60
CA TYR A 1017 16.80 4.33 -17.47
C TYR A 1017 15.68 5.38 -17.54
N TYR A 1018 16.04 6.64 -17.72
CA TYR A 1018 15.11 7.77 -17.60
C TYR A 1018 14.34 8.05 -18.89
N GLY A 1019 14.78 7.52 -20.03
CA GLY A 1019 14.15 7.76 -21.32
C GLY A 1019 14.05 9.24 -21.69
N GLY A 1020 13.07 9.56 -22.55
CA GLY A 1020 12.75 10.91 -22.97
C GLY A 1020 13.63 11.49 -24.09
N ILE A 1021 13.26 12.68 -24.55
CA ILE A 1021 13.96 13.45 -25.56
C ILE A 1021 15.23 14.03 -24.92
N PRO A 1022 16.44 13.90 -25.51
CA PRO A 1022 17.64 14.49 -24.96
C PRO A 1022 17.50 16.02 -24.88
N SER A 1023 17.87 16.63 -23.76
CA SER A 1023 17.81 18.10 -23.63
C SER A 1023 18.90 18.80 -24.45
N ASN A 1024 19.96 18.07 -24.82
CA ASN A 1024 21.06 18.55 -25.67
C ASN A 1024 20.72 18.42 -27.15
N VAL A 1025 20.77 19.53 -27.90
CA VAL A 1025 20.42 19.60 -29.33
C VAL A 1025 21.32 18.76 -30.24
N ASP A 1026 22.55 18.47 -29.83
CA ASP A 1026 23.43 17.56 -30.57
C ASP A 1026 23.08 16.09 -30.29
N ALA A 1027 22.63 15.77 -29.07
CA ALA A 1027 22.19 14.42 -28.72
C ALA A 1027 20.86 14.06 -29.39
N GLN A 1028 20.00 15.05 -29.68
CA GLN A 1028 18.75 14.85 -30.43
C GLN A 1028 18.96 14.33 -31.86
N LYS A 1029 20.15 14.52 -32.44
CA LYS A 1029 20.50 14.03 -33.79
C LYS A 1029 20.84 12.53 -33.82
N GLU A 1030 20.97 11.91 -32.65
CA GLU A 1030 21.35 10.49 -32.49
C GLU A 1030 20.12 9.59 -32.37
N ASP A 1031 20.28 8.28 -32.59
CA ASP A 1031 19.15 7.33 -32.59
C ASP A 1031 18.76 6.79 -31.21
N PHE A 1032 19.63 6.90 -30.19
CA PHE A 1032 19.49 6.16 -28.93
C PHE A 1032 18.19 6.45 -28.16
N TRP A 1033 17.63 7.64 -28.33
CA TRP A 1033 16.44 8.10 -27.60
C TRP A 1033 15.13 7.86 -28.35
N LYS A 1034 15.20 7.57 -29.66
CA LYS A 1034 14.01 7.41 -30.53
C LYS A 1034 13.14 6.25 -30.09
N VAL A 1035 13.73 5.23 -29.48
CA VAL A 1035 13.00 4.09 -28.88
C VAL A 1035 12.04 4.54 -27.77
N GLY A 1036 12.40 5.57 -27.01
CA GLY A 1036 11.63 6.06 -25.87
C GLY A 1036 10.38 6.87 -26.23
N VAL A 1037 10.23 7.24 -27.51
CA VAL A 1037 9.05 7.92 -28.06
C VAL A 1037 8.34 7.03 -29.10
N PHE A 1038 8.52 5.70 -29.00
CA PHE A 1038 7.85 4.69 -29.83
C PHE A 1038 8.04 4.92 -31.34
N ALA A 1039 9.18 5.51 -31.73
CA ALA A 1039 9.25 6.25 -32.98
C ALA A 1039 9.90 5.46 -34.13
N SER A 1040 9.17 5.40 -35.25
CA SER A 1040 9.75 5.50 -36.60
C SER A 1040 10.47 6.86 -36.75
N GLU A 1041 11.33 7.01 -37.75
CA GLU A 1041 12.04 8.28 -38.02
C GLU A 1041 11.09 9.50 -38.07
N GLU A 1042 9.88 9.30 -38.61
CA GLU A 1042 8.81 10.30 -38.69
C GLU A 1042 8.28 10.78 -37.32
N ASN A 1043 7.99 9.86 -36.40
CA ASN A 1043 7.52 10.22 -35.05
C ASN A 1043 8.59 11.04 -34.30
N ALA A 1044 9.86 10.68 -34.44
CA ALA A 1044 10.96 11.39 -33.80
C ALA A 1044 11.11 12.84 -34.34
N GLU A 1045 10.95 13.04 -35.64
CA GLU A 1045 10.91 14.38 -36.23
C GLU A 1045 9.72 15.20 -35.73
N ASN A 1046 8.53 14.59 -35.69
CA ASN A 1046 7.30 15.27 -35.29
C ASN A 1046 7.34 15.76 -33.83
N VAL A 1047 7.92 14.97 -32.93
CA VAL A 1047 8.07 15.33 -31.52
C VAL A 1047 8.99 16.54 -31.34
N LEU A 1048 9.97 16.78 -32.21
CA LEU A 1048 10.87 17.94 -32.08
C LEU A 1048 10.23 19.26 -32.55
N LEU A 1049 9.15 19.21 -33.35
CA LEU A 1049 8.54 20.40 -33.95
C LEU A 1049 7.81 21.27 -32.92
N GLY A 1050 8.21 22.54 -32.80
CA GLY A 1050 7.57 23.52 -31.92
C GLY A 1050 7.99 23.44 -30.45
N MET A 1051 9.04 22.67 -30.13
CA MET A 1051 9.53 22.47 -28.76
C MET A 1051 10.06 23.76 -28.11
N GLU A 1052 10.46 24.72 -28.93
CA GLU A 1052 10.83 26.08 -28.54
C GLU A 1052 9.65 26.90 -27.97
N HIS A 1053 8.41 26.49 -28.23
CA HIS A 1053 7.19 27.14 -27.72
C HIS A 1053 6.67 26.51 -26.42
N ASP A 1054 7.31 25.44 -25.94
CA ASP A 1054 6.90 24.77 -24.72
C ASP A 1054 7.11 25.67 -23.51
N ARG A 1055 6.15 25.63 -22.60
CA ARG A 1055 6.32 26.16 -21.24
C ARG A 1055 5.95 25.08 -20.22
N ARG A 1056 6.23 25.36 -18.95
CA ARG A 1056 5.86 24.51 -17.82
C ARG A 1056 4.36 24.22 -17.81
N ASP A 1057 4.02 23.01 -17.40
CA ASP A 1057 2.67 22.56 -17.09
C ASP A 1057 2.32 22.73 -15.60
N ASP A 1058 2.95 23.69 -14.91
CA ASP A 1058 2.73 23.99 -13.50
C ASP A 1058 2.40 25.48 -13.30
N PHE A 1059 2.18 25.88 -12.04
CA PHE A 1059 1.84 27.24 -11.67
C PHE A 1059 3.07 28.08 -11.28
N PHE A 1060 4.27 27.62 -11.65
CA PHE A 1060 5.52 28.30 -11.31
C PHE A 1060 5.52 29.77 -11.74
N ASP A 1061 5.00 30.08 -12.94
CA ASP A 1061 4.93 31.47 -13.44
C ASP A 1061 4.13 32.40 -12.51
N SER A 1062 3.05 31.90 -11.89
CA SER A 1062 2.25 32.66 -10.92
C SER A 1062 2.85 32.68 -9.51
N LEU A 1063 3.84 31.84 -9.24
CA LEU A 1063 4.40 31.63 -7.91
C LEU A 1063 5.88 31.95 -7.82
N HIS A 1064 6.58 32.35 -8.89
CA HIS A 1064 8.05 32.49 -8.92
C HIS A 1064 8.64 33.34 -7.78
N ASP A 1065 7.85 34.25 -7.23
CA ASP A 1065 8.20 35.12 -6.12
C ASP A 1065 7.77 34.56 -4.73
N SER A 1066 7.18 33.38 -4.64
CA SER A 1066 6.74 32.71 -3.40
C SER A 1066 7.91 32.16 -2.59
N ARG A 1067 7.79 32.24 -1.25
CA ARG A 1067 8.72 31.57 -0.32
C ARG A 1067 8.52 30.05 -0.24
N ASN A 1068 7.33 29.56 -0.62
CA ASN A 1068 6.95 28.15 -0.54
C ASN A 1068 6.43 27.67 -1.91
N LEU A 1069 7.28 27.77 -2.94
CA LEU A 1069 6.92 27.45 -4.34
C LEU A 1069 6.16 26.13 -4.48
N PHE A 1070 6.69 25.09 -3.86
CA PHE A 1070 6.20 23.73 -4.02
C PHE A 1070 4.84 23.50 -3.35
N GLU A 1071 4.67 23.84 -2.06
CA GLU A 1071 3.40 23.67 -1.36
C GLU A 1071 2.26 24.45 -2.06
N GLU A 1072 2.54 25.69 -2.50
CA GLU A 1072 1.54 26.51 -3.18
C GLU A 1072 1.27 26.02 -4.62
N ASN A 1073 2.27 25.46 -5.32
CA ASN A 1073 2.10 24.86 -6.64
C ASN A 1073 1.20 23.63 -6.57
N ILE A 1074 1.44 22.74 -5.60
CA ILE A 1074 0.59 21.55 -5.35
C ILE A 1074 -0.84 21.99 -5.02
N ARG A 1075 -0.99 23.02 -4.19
CA ARG A 1075 -2.30 23.57 -3.85
C ARG A 1075 -3.05 24.06 -5.10
N LEU A 1076 -2.41 24.86 -5.96
CA LEU A 1076 -3.03 25.33 -7.20
C LEU A 1076 -3.37 24.16 -8.14
N ARG A 1077 -2.44 23.22 -8.38
CA ARG A 1077 -2.70 22.00 -9.18
C ARG A 1077 -3.91 21.22 -8.66
N THR A 1078 -3.99 21.04 -7.35
CA THR A 1078 -5.07 20.31 -6.69
C THR A 1078 -6.41 21.04 -6.83
N MET A 1079 -6.45 22.35 -6.63
CA MET A 1079 -7.69 23.14 -6.78
C MET A 1079 -8.20 23.11 -8.22
N PHE A 1080 -7.31 23.30 -9.21
CA PHE A 1080 -7.67 23.26 -10.62
C PHE A 1080 -8.19 21.87 -11.02
N SER A 1081 -7.42 20.82 -10.72
CA SER A 1081 -7.82 19.45 -11.03
C SER A 1081 -9.13 19.07 -10.34
N GLY A 1082 -9.30 19.45 -9.08
CA GLY A 1082 -10.50 19.20 -8.28
C GLY A 1082 -11.73 19.86 -8.87
N VAL A 1083 -11.67 21.16 -9.18
CA VAL A 1083 -12.81 21.88 -9.77
C VAL A 1083 -13.14 21.33 -11.16
N LEU A 1084 -12.12 21.10 -11.99
CA LEU A 1084 -12.30 20.59 -13.34
C LEU A 1084 -12.93 19.19 -13.31
N LEU A 1085 -12.53 18.29 -12.41
CA LEU A 1085 -13.13 16.96 -12.28
C LEU A 1085 -14.50 17.01 -11.58
N ARG A 1086 -14.53 17.42 -10.31
CA ARG A 1086 -15.71 17.32 -9.42
C ARG A 1086 -16.88 18.15 -9.89
N ASP A 1087 -16.64 19.42 -10.22
CA ASP A 1087 -17.75 20.34 -10.47
C ASP A 1087 -18.34 20.09 -11.85
N PHE A 1088 -17.54 19.76 -12.87
CA PHE A 1088 -18.07 19.41 -14.20
C PHE A 1088 -18.81 18.06 -14.21
N GLU A 1089 -18.36 17.05 -13.47
CA GLU A 1089 -19.09 15.78 -13.26
C GLU A 1089 -20.51 16.04 -12.70
N ARG A 1090 -20.60 16.89 -11.66
CA ARG A 1090 -21.87 17.23 -10.99
C ARG A 1090 -22.84 17.97 -11.92
N LEU A 1091 -22.34 18.73 -12.91
CA LEU A 1091 -23.18 19.43 -13.89
C LEU A 1091 -23.85 18.48 -14.89
N ASN A 1092 -23.23 17.35 -15.17
CA ASN A 1092 -23.78 16.34 -16.08
C ASN A 1092 -24.88 15.49 -15.42
N ASN A 1093 -24.73 15.19 -14.12
CA ASN A 1093 -25.69 14.38 -13.37
C ASN A 1093 -27.05 15.07 -13.11
N LYS A 1094 -27.17 16.38 -13.35
CA LYS A 1094 -28.42 17.15 -13.14
C LYS A 1094 -29.35 17.26 -14.35
N GLY A 1095 -29.07 16.59 -15.47
CA GLY A 1095 -30.05 16.38 -16.55
C GLY A 1095 -30.52 17.61 -17.34
N THR A 1096 -29.99 18.82 -17.09
CA THR A 1096 -30.39 20.04 -17.81
C THR A 1096 -29.30 20.53 -18.76
N LYS A 1097 -29.37 20.07 -20.02
CA LYS A 1097 -28.41 20.34 -21.11
C LYS A 1097 -28.26 21.81 -21.53
N GLU A 1098 -29.18 22.70 -21.14
CA GLU A 1098 -29.16 24.12 -21.52
C GLU A 1098 -28.41 25.03 -20.52
N ARG A 1099 -28.00 24.52 -19.35
CA ARG A 1099 -27.34 25.31 -18.28
C ARG A 1099 -25.84 25.04 -18.11
N VAL A 1100 -25.24 24.21 -18.95
CA VAL A 1100 -23.81 23.85 -18.86
C VAL A 1100 -22.92 25.09 -18.88
N GLY A 1101 -23.27 26.13 -19.66
CA GLY A 1101 -22.51 27.38 -19.70
C GLY A 1101 -22.47 28.16 -18.37
N GLU A 1102 -23.60 28.32 -17.68
CA GLU A 1102 -23.68 29.15 -16.46
C GLU A 1102 -22.95 28.50 -15.28
N ALA A 1103 -23.12 27.19 -15.14
CA ALA A 1103 -22.61 26.49 -13.98
C ALA A 1103 -21.10 26.18 -14.10
N VAL A 1104 -20.59 25.99 -15.32
CA VAL A 1104 -19.15 25.99 -15.61
C VAL A 1104 -18.53 27.34 -15.27
N VAL A 1105 -19.20 28.42 -15.64
CA VAL A 1105 -18.75 29.79 -15.30
C VAL A 1105 -18.70 29.99 -13.78
N ASP A 1106 -19.67 29.47 -13.02
CA ASP A 1106 -19.66 29.61 -11.56
C ASP A 1106 -18.57 28.78 -10.87
N ALA A 1107 -18.31 27.57 -11.35
CA ALA A 1107 -17.18 26.76 -10.89
C ALA A 1107 -15.83 27.44 -11.19
N LEU A 1108 -15.66 27.98 -12.41
CA LEU A 1108 -14.48 28.75 -12.80
C LEU A 1108 -14.32 30.03 -11.97
N LYS A 1109 -15.41 30.74 -11.63
CA LYS A 1109 -15.34 31.91 -10.73
C LYS A 1109 -14.88 31.54 -9.32
N GLN A 1110 -15.35 30.40 -8.79
CA GLN A 1110 -14.93 29.93 -7.47
C GLN A 1110 -13.43 29.57 -7.48
N LEU A 1111 -12.98 28.85 -8.50
CA LEU A 1111 -11.57 28.53 -8.71
C LEU A 1111 -10.73 29.79 -8.82
N GLU A 1112 -11.10 30.70 -9.73
CA GLU A 1112 -10.43 32.00 -9.95
C GLU A 1112 -10.29 32.74 -8.61
N ARG A 1113 -11.36 32.86 -7.81
CA ARG A 1113 -11.33 33.54 -6.51
C ARG A 1113 -10.35 32.89 -5.52
N GLN A 1114 -10.43 31.58 -5.31
CA GLN A 1114 -9.61 30.90 -4.29
C GLN A 1114 -8.13 30.80 -4.69
N ALA A 1115 -7.88 30.57 -5.97
CA ALA A 1115 -6.54 30.46 -6.49
C ALA A 1115 -5.85 31.84 -6.54
N SER A 1116 -6.56 32.92 -6.87
CA SER A 1116 -6.05 34.30 -6.70
C SER A 1116 -5.71 34.63 -5.25
N ILE A 1117 -6.54 34.22 -4.28
CA ILE A 1117 -6.22 34.39 -2.85
C ILE A 1117 -4.93 33.64 -2.50
N THR A 1118 -4.75 32.43 -3.01
CA THR A 1118 -3.56 31.61 -2.79
C THR A 1118 -2.30 32.32 -3.30
N VAL A 1119 -2.32 32.79 -4.56
CA VAL A 1119 -1.19 33.52 -5.16
C VAL A 1119 -0.86 34.81 -4.39
N ARG A 1120 -1.87 35.63 -4.05
CA ARG A 1120 -1.65 36.87 -3.28
C ARG A 1120 -1.11 36.61 -1.87
N LEU A 1121 -1.50 35.53 -1.22
CA LEU A 1121 -0.97 35.14 0.10
C LEU A 1121 0.46 34.62 -0.01
N ALA A 1122 0.77 33.86 -1.06
CA ALA A 1122 2.12 33.38 -1.34
C ALA A 1122 3.11 34.54 -1.53
N GLU A 1123 2.70 35.60 -2.23
CA GLU A 1123 3.52 36.80 -2.45
C GLU A 1123 3.71 37.64 -1.18
N ARG A 1124 2.66 37.75 -0.34
CA ARG A 1124 2.72 38.56 0.89
C ARG A 1124 3.57 37.94 1.99
N ARG A 1125 3.71 36.61 2.00
CA ARG A 1125 4.40 35.87 3.06
C ARG A 1125 5.89 36.08 3.01
#